data_AF-D8U8C3-F1
#
_entry.id   AF-D8U8C3-F1
#
_cell.length_a   1.000
_cell.length_b   1.000
_cell.length_c   1.000
_cell.angle_alpha   90.00
_cell.angle_beta   90.00
_cell.angle_gamma   90.00
#
_symmetry.space_group_name_H-M   'P 1'
#
loop_
_entity.id
_entity.type
_entity.pdbx_description
1 polymer ?
#
loop_
_entity_poly.entity_id
_entity_poly.type
_entity_poly.pdbx_seq_one_letter_code
_entity_poly.pdbx_strand_id
1 'polypeptide(L)'
;MVCATLFLVLVLGWTCTVKSAISDNETDTLYMKCPQIIASSIDSSCVAGNLTSRSRQSLKQDIVKGWYQCWSTINEGDPEWGPALRVLLPDIYEDWLRPTLLRFSEASGVPLDLNVQPMDRLLDTITNDVNLHPSRQHAVWLQTTLTTQHLADVGMSLDLSHLVDSVSSIRWSDIYQLFRLQLASYKGQIVSMPLDGSTMYLINRRDVFDRLKLEVPRTWEELLQYVEDYQRARDAALAAEAASTAASGAAAGGLDSGSSSSSSSSNTTAASGAGALPPYPICLPRGAACRRLTLLQAIWSTIAQTHGSQQGVHFDPTDLRPLLDTPAAAEAFRITGKLLAASAPSEPDEGCTHGSLGFARGRCALVLAVYVQQMRMFIREEFKSTVEMSRLSVWPVPGSHRVWVRGSGSGSGSSSGGGSLELCTKELCPQASLYSLQGGRTPAGQEEGGPGAPSQMMLVNHAPLSPGSNLAVAINGGMPLAVQYIGFELLAYLASLDRYDKDEPEPLLQTMAPVREHFVATDAVGKWVEAGYDSDVMAAAMAPIAFTRQHPNRAWDLRMPYHMTYNALRSGQARLAAYYTREIYLEKYLASLAMTTNPSSPPIDPGSGGAAPAPRPGGSGGGVRAATLVPALVVSTLAVGALAGGGAWAVLWRRRRQRSRGGVWEWKRRHKEGSREPVALVVTDIQDSTVLWEALPAAVMSDAVRLHHGCIRRLLVAHGGYESATEGDSFILAFLTVKQAVAFAMDLQARVRHGVSRQTVP
;
A
#
# COMPACT_ATOMS: atom_id res chain seq x y z
N MET A 1 -20.17 -36.51 25.70
CA MET A 1 -18.96 -37.35 25.67
C MET A 1 -17.69 -36.56 25.36
N VAL A 2 -17.59 -35.81 24.25
CA VAL A 2 -16.37 -35.03 23.88
C VAL A 2 -15.82 -34.15 25.02
N CYS A 3 -16.69 -33.44 25.76
CA CYS A 3 -16.26 -32.65 26.93
C CYS A 3 -15.68 -33.49 28.08
N ALA A 4 -16.10 -34.75 28.26
CA ALA A 4 -15.61 -35.62 29.32
C ALA A 4 -14.19 -36.14 29.00
N THR A 5 -13.91 -36.45 27.73
CA THR A 5 -12.57 -36.83 27.28
C THR A 5 -11.58 -35.65 27.40
N LEU A 6 -12.01 -34.45 27.04
CA LEU A 6 -11.24 -33.22 27.27
C LEU A 6 -10.99 -32.95 28.76
N PHE A 7 -11.99 -33.16 29.62
CA PHE A 7 -11.83 -33.00 31.07
C PHE A 7 -10.83 -33.99 31.68
N LEU A 8 -10.87 -35.27 31.25
CA LEU A 8 -9.91 -36.30 31.69
C LEU A 8 -8.46 -35.97 31.29
N VAL A 9 -8.23 -35.45 30.07
CA VAL A 9 -6.89 -35.09 29.59
C VAL A 9 -6.38 -33.77 30.22
N LEU A 10 -7.25 -32.79 30.46
CA LEU A 10 -6.85 -31.47 30.96
C LEU A 10 -6.76 -31.37 32.50
N VAL A 11 -7.58 -32.11 33.25
CA VAL A 11 -7.72 -31.90 34.71
C VAL A 11 -6.82 -32.82 35.53
N LEU A 12 -6.54 -34.05 35.07
CA LEU A 12 -5.95 -35.07 35.94
C LEU A 12 -4.42 -35.20 35.87
N GLY A 13 -3.74 -34.75 34.82
CA GLY A 13 -2.28 -34.83 34.72
C GLY A 13 -1.72 -36.26 34.84
N TRP A 14 -2.52 -37.27 34.48
CA TRP A 14 -2.14 -38.68 34.57
C TRP A 14 -1.48 -39.17 33.29
N THR A 15 -0.42 -39.95 33.49
CA THR A 15 0.44 -40.53 32.45
C THR A 15 -0.28 -41.61 31.63
N CYS A 16 -0.28 -41.44 30.31
CA CYS A 16 -0.23 -42.49 29.27
C CYS A 16 -0.96 -43.83 29.54
N THR A 17 -2.26 -43.81 29.83
CA THR A 17 -3.13 -45.01 29.78
C THR A 17 -4.53 -44.69 29.24
N VAL A 18 -4.65 -44.28 27.97
CA VAL A 18 -5.97 -44.07 27.32
C VAL A 18 -6.57 -45.38 26.77
N LYS A 19 -5.78 -46.45 26.71
CA LYS A 19 -6.11 -47.71 26.00
C LYS A 19 -7.18 -48.61 26.63
N SER A 20 -7.69 -48.32 27.83
CA SER A 20 -8.57 -49.24 28.58
C SER A 20 -10.04 -48.81 28.74
N ALA A 21 -10.44 -47.63 28.24
CA ALA A 21 -11.75 -47.04 28.55
C ALA A 21 -12.76 -47.02 27.38
N ILE A 22 -12.40 -47.51 26.19
CA ILE A 22 -13.30 -47.63 25.04
C ILE A 22 -13.40 -49.11 24.69
N SER A 23 -14.46 -49.76 25.19
CA SER A 23 -14.70 -51.19 24.96
C SER A 23 -15.00 -51.50 23.49
N ASP A 24 -14.49 -52.63 23.00
CA ASP A 24 -14.81 -53.20 21.70
C ASP A 24 -16.30 -53.53 21.58
N ASN A 25 -17.10 -52.58 21.08
CA ASN A 25 -18.49 -52.83 20.72
C ASN A 25 -18.71 -52.39 19.27
N GLU A 26 -18.94 -53.36 18.39
CA GLU A 26 -18.98 -53.24 16.93
C GLU A 26 -20.15 -52.37 16.44
N THR A 27 -20.01 -51.06 16.52
CA THR A 27 -20.92 -50.10 15.88
C THR A 27 -20.11 -49.15 15.00
N ASP A 28 -19.95 -49.58 13.75
CA ASP A 28 -19.02 -49.06 12.74
C ASP A 28 -19.44 -47.67 12.19
N THR A 29 -19.54 -46.69 13.09
CA THR A 29 -19.91 -45.31 12.79
C THR A 29 -18.68 -44.43 12.85
N LEU A 30 -18.49 -43.62 11.79
CA LEU A 30 -17.32 -42.73 11.61
C LEU A 30 -17.03 -41.84 12.83
N TYR A 31 -18.09 -41.40 13.52
CA TYR A 31 -18.03 -40.57 14.73
C TYR A 31 -17.38 -41.25 15.96
N MET A 32 -17.43 -42.60 16.07
CA MET A 32 -16.78 -43.33 17.17
C MET A 32 -15.27 -43.53 16.96
N LYS A 33 -14.78 -43.39 15.72
CA LYS A 33 -13.35 -43.57 15.38
C LYS A 33 -12.50 -42.35 15.78
N CYS A 34 -13.07 -41.15 15.77
CA CYS A 34 -12.33 -39.92 16.08
C CYS A 34 -11.65 -39.88 17.47
N PRO A 35 -12.30 -40.27 18.59
CA PRO A 35 -11.63 -40.38 19.88
C PRO A 35 -10.45 -41.35 19.87
N GLN A 36 -10.53 -42.46 19.12
CA GLN A 36 -9.44 -43.44 18.98
C GLN A 36 -8.29 -42.89 18.12
N ILE A 37 -8.60 -42.15 17.06
CA ILE A 37 -7.60 -41.47 16.22
C ILE A 37 -6.83 -40.42 17.05
N ILE A 38 -7.54 -39.56 17.79
CA ILE A 38 -6.91 -38.56 18.67
C ILE A 38 -6.06 -39.23 19.75
N ALA A 39 -6.58 -40.27 20.41
CA ALA A 39 -5.83 -41.02 21.43
C ALA A 39 -4.57 -41.68 20.86
N SER A 40 -4.64 -42.29 19.67
CA SER A 40 -3.49 -42.96 19.04
C SER A 40 -2.45 -41.98 18.48
N SER A 41 -2.84 -40.77 18.05
CA SER A 41 -1.91 -39.68 17.75
C SER A 41 -1.07 -39.30 18.99
N ILE A 42 -1.72 -39.22 20.16
CA ILE A 42 -1.04 -38.95 21.44
C ILE A 42 -0.16 -40.15 21.87
N ASP A 43 -0.72 -41.37 21.89
CA ASP A 43 -0.04 -42.58 22.37
C ASP A 43 1.17 -42.96 21.50
N SER A 44 1.07 -42.87 20.17
CA SER A 44 2.19 -43.18 19.26
C SER A 44 3.40 -42.27 19.50
N SER A 45 3.13 -41.00 19.82
CA SER A 45 4.12 -40.01 20.22
C SER A 45 4.72 -40.27 21.62
N CYS A 46 3.98 -40.94 22.52
CA CYS A 46 4.44 -41.29 23.87
C CYS A 46 5.35 -42.53 23.93
N VAL A 47 5.31 -43.41 22.93
CA VAL A 47 6.15 -44.64 22.88
C VAL A 47 7.60 -44.34 22.45
N ALA A 48 7.87 -43.17 21.86
CA ALA A 48 9.14 -42.88 21.16
C ALA A 48 10.31 -42.35 22.02
N GLY A 49 10.16 -42.13 23.34
CA GLY A 49 11.29 -41.73 24.19
C GLY A 49 10.93 -41.17 25.57
N ASN A 50 11.89 -41.24 26.51
CA ASN A 50 11.78 -40.90 27.94
C ASN A 50 10.73 -39.82 28.30
N LEU A 51 9.68 -40.26 28.99
CA LEU A 51 8.50 -39.48 29.40
C LEU A 51 8.78 -38.29 30.34
N THR A 52 9.99 -38.14 30.86
CA THR A 52 10.35 -37.15 31.88
C THR A 52 10.72 -35.76 31.35
N SER A 53 10.79 -35.56 30.02
CA SER A 53 11.28 -34.30 29.42
C SER A 53 10.41 -33.67 28.32
N ARG A 54 9.24 -34.24 27.98
CA ARG A 54 8.37 -33.68 26.92
C ARG A 54 7.76 -32.34 27.33
N SER A 55 7.86 -31.33 26.44
CA SER A 55 7.28 -30.02 26.67
C SER A 55 5.76 -30.03 26.45
N ARG A 56 5.03 -29.08 27.07
CA ARG A 56 3.58 -28.92 26.84
C ARG A 56 3.23 -28.61 25.37
N GLN A 57 4.21 -28.16 24.58
CA GLN A 57 4.04 -27.74 23.20
C GLN A 57 3.97 -28.93 22.23
N SER A 58 4.76 -29.99 22.46
CA SER A 58 4.68 -31.21 21.63
C SER A 58 3.34 -31.93 21.82
N LEU A 59 2.82 -31.98 23.07
CA LEU A 59 1.51 -32.58 23.34
C LEU A 59 0.36 -31.83 22.64
N LYS A 60 0.43 -30.49 22.56
CA LYS A 60 -0.54 -29.70 21.77
C LYS A 60 -0.48 -30.06 20.28
N GLN A 61 0.72 -30.18 19.73
CA GLN A 61 0.91 -30.56 18.32
C GLN A 61 0.36 -31.96 18.02
N ASP A 62 0.58 -32.94 18.90
CA ASP A 62 0.00 -34.29 18.80
C ASP A 62 -1.54 -34.29 18.83
N ILE A 63 -2.15 -33.40 19.62
CA ILE A 63 -3.62 -33.21 19.68
C ILE A 63 -4.14 -32.60 18.38
N VAL A 64 -3.51 -31.54 17.86
CA VAL A 64 -3.88 -30.90 16.58
C VAL A 64 -3.80 -31.91 15.43
N LYS A 65 -2.73 -32.70 15.39
CA LYS A 65 -2.54 -33.81 14.43
C LYS A 65 -3.69 -34.82 14.48
N GLY A 66 -4.09 -35.24 15.69
CA GLY A 66 -5.19 -36.19 15.88
C GLY A 66 -6.55 -35.63 15.43
N TRP A 67 -6.81 -34.35 15.68
CA TRP A 67 -8.01 -33.66 15.18
C TRP A 67 -8.04 -33.55 13.66
N TYR A 68 -6.91 -33.22 13.04
CA TYR A 68 -6.77 -33.19 11.59
C TYR A 68 -6.97 -34.59 10.97
N GLN A 69 -6.36 -35.64 11.55
CA GLN A 69 -6.55 -37.02 11.09
C GLN A 69 -8.03 -37.45 11.18
N CYS A 70 -8.69 -37.18 12.32
CA CYS A 70 -10.13 -37.40 12.49
C CYS A 70 -10.96 -36.71 11.39
N TRP A 71 -10.72 -35.41 11.15
CA TRP A 71 -11.42 -34.66 10.11
C TRP A 71 -11.11 -35.19 8.70
N SER A 72 -9.86 -35.54 8.41
CA SER A 72 -9.45 -36.07 7.11
C SER A 72 -10.09 -37.43 6.83
N THR A 73 -10.15 -38.33 7.82
CA THR A 73 -10.83 -39.63 7.69
C THR A 73 -12.35 -39.49 7.57
N ILE A 74 -12.97 -38.47 8.20
CA ILE A 74 -14.41 -38.22 8.04
C ILE A 74 -14.76 -37.81 6.60
N ASN A 75 -13.87 -37.08 5.93
CA ASN A 75 -14.09 -36.57 4.57
C ASN A 75 -13.31 -37.37 3.50
N GLU A 76 -12.81 -38.56 3.85
CA GLU A 76 -11.99 -39.39 2.97
C GLU A 76 -12.82 -39.88 1.77
N GLY A 77 -12.47 -39.39 0.58
CA GLY A 77 -13.19 -39.67 -0.66
C GLY A 77 -14.23 -38.63 -1.08
N ASP A 78 -14.44 -37.56 -0.30
CA ASP A 78 -15.20 -36.39 -0.76
C ASP A 78 -14.31 -35.53 -1.70
N PRO A 79 -14.64 -35.40 -3.00
CA PRO A 79 -13.81 -34.64 -3.95
C PRO A 79 -13.91 -33.12 -3.75
N GLU A 80 -14.82 -32.63 -2.92
CA GLU A 80 -14.91 -31.20 -2.61
C GLU A 80 -14.00 -30.78 -1.46
N TRP A 81 -13.88 -31.60 -0.42
CA TRP A 81 -12.99 -31.32 0.73
C TRP A 81 -11.57 -31.79 0.41
N GLY A 82 -10.73 -30.85 -0.04
CA GLY A 82 -9.31 -31.11 -0.24
C GLY A 82 -8.59 -31.49 1.07
N PRO A 83 -7.47 -32.22 1.01
CA PRO A 83 -6.78 -32.71 2.20
C PRO A 83 -6.11 -31.61 3.04
N ALA A 84 -6.02 -30.37 2.54
CA ALA A 84 -5.24 -29.30 3.15
C ALA A 84 -6.11 -28.17 3.70
N LEU A 85 -5.70 -27.61 4.83
CA LEU A 85 -6.35 -26.44 5.44
C LEU A 85 -6.09 -25.20 4.58
N ARG A 86 -7.15 -24.61 4.01
CA ARG A 86 -7.05 -23.40 3.19
C ARG A 86 -6.78 -22.16 4.04
N VAL A 87 -5.68 -21.47 3.72
CA VAL A 87 -5.26 -20.23 4.39
C VAL A 87 -5.10 -19.14 3.33
N LEU A 88 -5.86 -18.05 3.45
CA LEU A 88 -5.63 -16.84 2.65
C LEU A 88 -4.41 -16.10 3.21
N LEU A 89 -3.49 -15.67 2.34
CA LEU A 89 -2.23 -14.99 2.70
C LEU A 89 -2.02 -13.76 1.80
N PRO A 90 -1.76 -12.56 2.34
CA PRO A 90 -1.40 -11.40 1.51
C PRO A 90 0.03 -11.50 0.99
N ASP A 91 0.22 -11.19 -0.28
CA ASP A 91 1.53 -11.18 -0.97
C ASP A 91 2.63 -10.40 -0.21
N ILE A 92 2.31 -9.21 0.31
CA ILE A 92 3.31 -8.37 1.01
C ILE A 92 3.88 -8.99 2.30
N TYR A 93 3.23 -10.03 2.84
CA TYR A 93 3.66 -10.75 4.03
C TYR A 93 4.11 -12.19 3.71
N GLU A 94 4.08 -12.60 2.44
CA GLU A 94 4.38 -13.98 2.02
C GLU A 94 5.79 -14.41 2.44
N ASP A 95 6.80 -13.57 2.17
CA ASP A 95 8.22 -13.88 2.38
C ASP A 95 8.51 -14.53 3.74
N TRP A 96 7.87 -14.01 4.79
CA TRP A 96 8.13 -14.42 6.17
C TRP A 96 7.03 -15.30 6.76
N LEU A 97 5.76 -15.11 6.37
CA LEU A 97 4.69 -15.99 6.84
C LEU A 97 4.81 -17.38 6.23
N ARG A 98 5.24 -17.54 4.97
CA ARG A 98 5.35 -18.85 4.33
C ARG A 98 6.29 -19.79 5.12
N PRO A 99 7.52 -19.41 5.51
CA PRO A 99 8.35 -20.20 6.43
C PRO A 99 7.67 -20.54 7.76
N THR A 100 7.06 -19.56 8.44
CA THR A 100 6.40 -19.78 9.74
C THR A 100 5.19 -20.72 9.63
N LEU A 101 4.39 -20.60 8.58
CA LEU A 101 3.25 -21.47 8.29
C LEU A 101 3.69 -22.90 7.96
N LEU A 102 4.77 -23.07 7.19
CA LEU A 102 5.35 -24.38 6.91
C LEU A 102 5.91 -25.04 8.19
N ARG A 103 6.58 -24.28 9.07
CA ARG A 103 7.05 -24.77 10.38
C ARG A 103 5.88 -25.25 11.26
N PHE A 104 4.72 -24.58 11.22
CA PHE A 104 3.49 -25.10 11.85
C PHE A 104 3.00 -26.39 11.19
N SER A 105 2.97 -26.44 9.85
CA SER A 105 2.51 -27.60 9.08
C SER A 105 3.34 -28.85 9.38
N GLU A 106 4.66 -28.72 9.39
CA GLU A 106 5.61 -29.78 9.73
C GLU A 106 5.44 -30.28 11.17
N ALA A 107 5.34 -29.35 12.13
CA ALA A 107 5.27 -29.71 13.55
C ALA A 107 3.90 -30.28 13.97
N SER A 108 2.81 -29.85 13.34
CA SER A 108 1.44 -30.32 13.63
C SER A 108 0.98 -31.47 12.73
N GLY A 109 1.69 -31.75 11.63
CA GLY A 109 1.23 -32.69 10.61
C GLY A 109 -0.01 -32.25 9.82
N VAL A 110 -0.40 -30.97 9.93
CA VAL A 110 -1.54 -30.39 9.19
C VAL A 110 -1.04 -29.77 7.89
N PRO A 111 -1.33 -30.34 6.70
CA PRO A 111 -1.01 -29.73 5.42
C PRO A 111 -1.81 -28.43 5.22
N LEU A 112 -1.14 -27.40 4.69
CA LEU A 112 -1.72 -26.08 4.43
C LEU A 112 -1.80 -25.79 2.92
N ASP A 113 -2.95 -25.31 2.45
CA ASP A 113 -3.15 -24.78 1.10
C ASP A 113 -3.07 -23.25 1.17
N LEU A 114 -1.90 -22.70 0.85
CA LEU A 114 -1.60 -21.27 0.99
C LEU A 114 -2.05 -20.49 -0.25
N ASN A 115 -3.23 -19.89 -0.17
CA ASN A 115 -3.79 -19.03 -1.20
C ASN A 115 -3.18 -17.62 -1.09
N VAL A 116 -2.11 -17.36 -1.82
CA VAL A 116 -1.49 -16.02 -1.85
C VAL A 116 -2.27 -15.10 -2.78
N GLN A 117 -2.65 -13.92 -2.28
CA GLN A 117 -3.34 -12.90 -3.05
C GLN A 117 -2.66 -11.53 -2.95
N PRO A 118 -2.63 -10.76 -4.05
CA PRO A 118 -2.27 -9.35 -4.00
C PRO A 118 -3.09 -8.59 -2.96
N MET A 119 -2.44 -7.73 -2.19
CA MET A 119 -3.08 -6.87 -1.17
C MET A 119 -4.32 -6.13 -1.69
N ASP A 120 -4.34 -5.74 -2.96
CA ASP A 120 -5.46 -5.02 -3.57
C ASP A 120 -6.66 -5.92 -3.97
N ARG A 121 -6.48 -7.25 -3.91
CA ARG A 121 -7.48 -8.30 -4.18
C ARG A 121 -8.09 -8.95 -2.94
N LEU A 122 -7.49 -8.81 -1.76
CA LEU A 122 -7.97 -9.47 -0.53
C LEU A 122 -9.47 -9.29 -0.28
N LEU A 123 -10.02 -8.08 -0.44
CA LEU A 123 -11.45 -7.85 -0.27
C LEU A 123 -12.29 -8.58 -1.33
N ASP A 124 -11.87 -8.56 -2.59
CA ASP A 124 -12.57 -9.28 -3.67
C ASP A 124 -12.61 -10.77 -3.33
N THR A 125 -11.49 -11.34 -2.89
CA THR A 125 -11.38 -12.75 -2.47
C THR A 125 -12.27 -13.07 -1.26
N ILE A 126 -12.20 -12.28 -0.19
CA ILE A 126 -13.06 -12.41 1.00
C ILE A 126 -14.55 -12.33 0.64
N THR A 127 -14.93 -11.38 -0.21
CA THR A 127 -16.32 -11.18 -0.63
C THR A 127 -16.84 -12.34 -1.48
N ASN A 128 -15.95 -12.92 -2.31
CA ASN A 128 -16.28 -14.12 -3.08
C ASN A 128 -16.39 -15.36 -2.18
N ASP A 129 -15.57 -15.48 -1.13
CA ASP A 129 -15.55 -16.61 -0.19
C ASP A 129 -16.93 -16.86 0.45
N VAL A 130 -17.64 -15.79 0.84
CA VAL A 130 -19.04 -15.85 1.36
C VAL A 130 -19.97 -16.65 0.44
N ASN A 131 -19.73 -16.61 -0.87
CA ASN A 131 -20.58 -17.22 -1.90
C ASN A 131 -20.08 -18.60 -2.36
N LEU A 132 -18.96 -19.10 -1.81
CA LEU A 132 -18.46 -20.44 -2.10
C LEU A 132 -19.09 -21.47 -1.17
N HIS A 133 -19.21 -22.71 -1.63
CA HIS A 133 -19.53 -23.85 -0.77
C HIS A 133 -18.43 -23.99 0.32
N PRO A 134 -18.75 -24.37 1.58
CA PRO A 134 -17.78 -24.39 2.68
C PRO A 134 -16.49 -25.16 2.37
N SER A 135 -16.59 -26.29 1.67
CA SER A 135 -15.44 -27.08 1.21
C SER A 135 -14.42 -26.32 0.36
N ARG A 136 -14.82 -25.17 -0.21
CA ARG A 136 -13.97 -24.33 -1.07
C ARG A 136 -13.54 -23.01 -0.44
N GLN A 137 -14.14 -22.61 0.68
CA GLN A 137 -13.78 -21.40 1.41
C GLN A 137 -12.41 -21.54 2.09
N HIS A 138 -11.84 -20.43 2.56
CA HIS A 138 -10.68 -20.49 3.44
C HIS A 138 -11.13 -20.74 4.88
N ALA A 139 -10.35 -21.53 5.62
CA ALA A 139 -10.58 -21.79 7.04
C ALA A 139 -9.96 -20.71 7.94
N VAL A 140 -8.86 -20.11 7.48
CA VAL A 140 -8.14 -19.03 8.15
C VAL A 140 -7.84 -17.92 7.14
N TRP A 141 -8.14 -16.67 7.51
CA TRP A 141 -7.76 -15.51 6.71
C TRP A 141 -6.68 -14.70 7.41
N LEU A 142 -5.48 -14.68 6.84
CA LEU A 142 -4.48 -13.65 7.10
C LEU A 142 -4.90 -12.44 6.25
N GLN A 143 -5.26 -11.35 6.91
CA GLN A 143 -6.04 -10.27 6.32
C GLN A 143 -5.67 -8.92 6.96
N THR A 144 -6.16 -7.81 6.42
CA THR A 144 -5.80 -6.48 6.96
C THR A 144 -6.83 -5.99 7.94
N THR A 145 -6.46 -5.13 8.87
CA THR A 145 -7.43 -4.58 9.84
C THR A 145 -8.59 -3.80 9.19
N LEU A 146 -8.43 -3.34 7.93
CA LEU A 146 -9.50 -2.84 7.07
C LEU A 146 -10.60 -3.88 6.78
N THR A 147 -10.24 -5.13 6.51
CA THR A 147 -11.17 -6.19 6.12
C THR A 147 -11.86 -6.87 7.31
N THR A 148 -11.38 -6.65 8.54
CA THR A 148 -11.93 -7.24 9.77
C THR A 148 -13.43 -6.97 9.95
N GLN A 149 -13.87 -5.71 9.85
CA GLN A 149 -15.29 -5.39 10.08
C GLN A 149 -16.19 -5.94 8.97
N HIS A 150 -15.67 -6.10 7.75
CA HIS A 150 -16.42 -6.71 6.65
C HIS A 150 -16.61 -8.22 6.88
N LEU A 151 -15.55 -8.96 7.23
CA LEU A 151 -15.61 -10.40 7.57
C LEU A 151 -16.60 -10.69 8.71
N ALA A 152 -16.61 -9.86 9.75
CA ALA A 152 -17.51 -10.00 10.88
C ALA A 152 -18.97 -9.66 10.52
N ASP A 153 -19.21 -8.63 9.72
CA ASP A 153 -20.56 -8.19 9.35
C ASP A 153 -21.25 -9.15 8.37
N VAL A 154 -20.49 -9.85 7.52
CA VAL A 154 -21.01 -10.96 6.69
C VAL A 154 -21.12 -12.29 7.44
N GLY A 155 -20.88 -12.31 8.76
CA GLY A 155 -21.05 -13.50 9.61
C GLY A 155 -19.99 -14.59 9.43
N MET A 156 -18.84 -14.28 8.81
CA MET A 156 -17.78 -15.27 8.55
C MET A 156 -16.75 -15.39 9.68
N SER A 157 -16.52 -14.33 10.46
CA SER A 157 -15.61 -14.40 11.62
C SER A 157 -16.17 -15.24 12.76
N LEU A 158 -15.38 -16.19 13.25
CA LEU A 158 -15.60 -16.86 14.53
C LEU A 158 -15.51 -15.85 15.69
N ASP A 159 -16.41 -15.97 16.67
CA ASP A 159 -16.32 -15.24 17.93
C ASP A 159 -15.24 -15.84 18.83
N LEU A 160 -14.14 -15.11 19.00
CA LEU A 160 -12.98 -15.51 19.78
C LEU A 160 -13.09 -15.08 21.25
N SER A 161 -14.19 -14.43 21.67
CA SER A 161 -14.28 -13.76 22.97
C SER A 161 -14.05 -14.66 24.19
N HIS A 162 -14.42 -15.94 24.09
CA HIS A 162 -14.14 -16.96 25.12
C HIS A 162 -12.89 -17.82 24.84
N LEU A 163 -12.29 -17.67 23.65
CA LEU A 163 -11.15 -18.47 23.21
C LEU A 163 -9.81 -17.78 23.49
N VAL A 164 -9.69 -16.45 23.31
CA VAL A 164 -8.40 -15.74 23.47
C VAL A 164 -7.79 -15.86 24.86
N ASP A 165 -8.60 -15.96 25.91
CA ASP A 165 -8.15 -16.12 27.30
C ASP A 165 -7.95 -17.60 27.69
N SER A 166 -8.44 -18.55 26.88
CA SER A 166 -8.28 -20.00 27.12
C SER A 166 -6.87 -20.53 26.87
N VAL A 167 -6.06 -19.80 26.09
CA VAL A 167 -4.71 -20.23 25.67
C VAL A 167 -3.65 -19.25 26.17
N SER A 168 -2.87 -19.70 27.15
CA SER A 168 -1.84 -18.89 27.81
C SER A 168 -0.66 -18.47 26.91
N SER A 169 -0.44 -19.10 25.75
CA SER A 169 0.56 -18.65 24.77
C SER A 169 0.13 -17.39 24.01
N ILE A 170 -1.19 -17.13 23.90
CA ILE A 170 -1.71 -15.90 23.28
C ILE A 170 -1.47 -14.68 24.18
N ARG A 171 -1.53 -14.84 25.51
CA ARG A 171 -1.46 -13.72 26.50
C ARG A 171 -2.23 -12.48 26.02
N TRP A 172 -3.54 -12.63 25.85
CA TRP A 172 -4.40 -11.60 25.25
C TRP A 172 -4.26 -10.22 25.93
N SER A 173 -4.20 -10.19 27.26
CA SER A 173 -4.07 -8.96 28.06
C SER A 173 -2.81 -8.12 27.76
N ASP A 174 -1.73 -8.74 27.31
CA ASP A 174 -0.43 -8.12 26.99
C ASP A 174 -0.40 -7.48 25.57
N ILE A 175 -1.41 -7.76 24.73
CA ILE A 175 -1.66 -6.97 23.53
C ILE A 175 -2.20 -5.59 23.94
N TYR A 176 -1.63 -4.53 23.36
CA TYR A 176 -1.98 -3.15 23.68
C TYR A 176 -3.49 -2.90 23.58
N GLN A 177 -4.07 -2.25 24.59
CA GLN A 177 -5.52 -2.16 24.77
C GLN A 177 -6.23 -1.55 23.56
N LEU A 178 -5.66 -0.51 22.93
CA LEU A 178 -6.27 0.08 21.73
C LEU A 178 -6.20 -0.86 20.52
N PHE A 179 -5.21 -1.76 20.40
CA PHE A 179 -5.23 -2.76 19.33
C PHE A 179 -6.33 -3.81 19.55
N ARG A 180 -6.54 -4.24 20.79
CA ARG A 180 -7.69 -5.11 21.13
C ARG A 180 -9.02 -4.43 20.80
N LEU A 181 -9.23 -3.21 21.30
CA LEU A 181 -10.49 -2.48 21.12
C LEU A 181 -10.74 -2.03 19.67
N GLN A 182 -9.69 -1.62 18.93
CA GLN A 182 -9.86 -0.98 17.62
C GLN A 182 -9.56 -1.89 16.42
N LEU A 183 -8.68 -2.90 16.56
CA LEU A 183 -8.27 -3.76 15.44
C LEU A 183 -8.91 -5.16 15.49
N ALA A 184 -9.24 -5.64 16.70
CA ALA A 184 -9.71 -7.00 16.95
C ALA A 184 -11.23 -7.13 17.18
N SER A 185 -11.88 -6.05 17.64
CA SER A 185 -13.27 -6.08 18.10
C SER A 185 -14.26 -5.44 17.12
N TYR A 186 -15.46 -6.03 17.03
CA TYR A 186 -16.59 -5.50 16.28
C TYR A 186 -17.91 -5.88 16.96
N LYS A 187 -18.87 -4.94 17.07
CA LYS A 187 -20.18 -5.14 17.73
C LYS A 187 -20.13 -5.79 19.14
N GLY A 188 -19.02 -5.58 19.86
CA GLY A 188 -18.80 -6.13 21.21
C GLY A 188 -18.10 -7.50 21.25
N GLN A 189 -17.91 -8.17 20.12
CA GLN A 189 -17.23 -9.46 20.01
C GLN A 189 -15.76 -9.28 19.58
N ILE A 190 -14.90 -10.23 19.96
CA ILE A 190 -13.53 -10.36 19.43
C ILE A 190 -13.60 -11.23 18.17
N VAL A 191 -13.32 -10.66 17.00
CA VAL A 191 -13.58 -11.26 15.68
C VAL A 191 -12.32 -11.50 14.84
N SER A 192 -11.17 -11.06 15.35
CA SER A 192 -9.84 -11.31 14.79
C SER A 192 -8.75 -11.16 15.86
N MET A 193 -7.52 -11.50 15.52
CA MET A 193 -6.32 -11.29 16.33
C MET A 193 -5.36 -10.37 15.57
N PRO A 194 -5.00 -9.18 16.10
CA PRO A 194 -4.04 -8.30 15.46
C PRO A 194 -2.62 -8.88 15.63
N LEU A 195 -1.88 -8.97 14.53
CA LEU A 195 -0.50 -9.47 14.52
C LEU A 195 0.51 -8.32 14.28
N ASP A 196 0.10 -7.26 13.57
CA ASP A 196 0.94 -6.09 13.27
C ASP A 196 0.47 -4.82 14.00
N GLY A 197 1.38 -4.22 14.77
CA GLY A 197 1.21 -2.95 15.47
C GLY A 197 1.72 -1.74 14.70
N SER A 198 2.00 -1.88 13.39
CA SER A 198 2.69 -0.91 12.56
C SER A 198 2.10 0.50 12.62
N THR A 199 2.97 1.48 12.42
CA THR A 199 2.65 2.91 12.41
C THR A 199 3.63 3.66 11.49
N MET A 200 3.19 4.79 10.93
CA MET A 200 4.03 5.67 10.11
C MET A 200 4.93 6.56 10.95
N TYR A 201 6.13 6.84 10.44
CA TYR A 201 7.12 7.74 11.01
C TYR A 201 7.78 8.58 9.92
N LEU A 202 8.41 9.69 10.33
CA LEU A 202 9.35 10.44 9.53
C LEU A 202 10.75 9.90 9.85
N ILE A 203 11.49 9.48 8.83
CA ILE A 203 12.86 8.99 8.98
C ILE A 203 13.75 9.85 8.06
N ASN A 204 14.82 10.42 8.60
CA ASN A 204 15.71 11.31 7.87
C ASN A 204 17.19 10.89 8.01
N ARG A 205 17.99 11.32 7.05
CA ARG A 205 19.44 11.14 7.01
C ARG A 205 20.13 12.24 7.84
N ARG A 206 20.63 11.89 9.04
CA ARG A 206 21.37 12.83 9.91
C ARG A 206 22.53 13.48 9.15
N ASP A 207 23.36 12.66 8.49
CA ASP A 207 24.53 13.12 7.73
C ASP A 207 24.20 14.07 6.56
N VAL A 208 23.00 14.00 5.99
CA VAL A 208 22.54 14.96 4.98
C VAL A 208 22.00 16.24 5.62
N PHE A 209 21.23 16.13 6.71
CA PHE A 209 20.68 17.28 7.43
C PHE A 209 21.78 18.13 8.06
N ASP A 210 22.78 17.50 8.68
CA ASP A 210 23.94 18.16 9.27
C ASP A 210 24.78 18.90 8.20
N ARG A 211 25.06 18.23 7.07
CA ARG A 211 25.83 18.82 5.94
C ARG A 211 25.12 19.99 5.27
N LEU A 212 23.80 19.91 5.12
CA LEU A 212 22.98 20.99 4.54
C LEU A 212 22.50 22.02 5.57
N LYS A 213 22.80 21.83 6.86
CA LYS A 213 22.32 22.64 7.99
C LYS A 213 20.79 22.80 7.99
N LEU A 214 20.08 21.71 7.70
CA LEU A 214 18.63 21.65 7.68
C LEU A 214 18.09 21.15 9.02
N GLU A 215 16.97 21.71 9.46
CA GLU A 215 16.23 21.20 10.61
C GLU A 215 15.14 20.20 10.16
N VAL A 216 14.79 19.26 11.04
CA VAL A 216 13.75 18.26 10.76
C VAL A 216 12.36 18.89 10.90
N PRO A 217 11.49 18.80 9.87
CA PRO A 217 10.12 19.31 9.93
C PRO A 217 9.24 18.61 10.98
N ARG A 218 8.49 19.40 11.75
CA ARG A 218 7.53 18.92 12.77
C ARG A 218 6.07 19.19 12.37
N THR A 219 5.84 20.09 11.42
CA THR A 219 4.54 20.38 10.80
C THR A 219 4.52 20.03 9.32
N TRP A 220 3.33 19.81 8.75
CA TRP A 220 3.18 19.64 7.30
C TRP A 220 3.66 20.86 6.52
N GLU A 221 3.47 22.06 7.05
CA GLU A 221 3.89 23.30 6.41
C GLU A 221 5.41 23.48 6.43
N GLU A 222 6.09 23.15 7.54
CA GLU A 222 7.56 23.02 7.57
C GLU A 222 8.05 21.96 6.55
N LEU A 223 7.34 20.82 6.40
CA LEU A 223 7.75 19.77 5.46
C LEU A 223 7.59 20.21 3.99
N LEU A 224 6.53 20.96 3.68
CA LEU A 224 6.34 21.57 2.36
C LEU A 224 7.42 22.63 2.08
N GLN A 225 7.77 23.46 3.07
CA GLN A 225 8.84 24.44 2.92
C GLN A 225 10.21 23.79 2.75
N TYR A 226 10.52 22.74 3.52
CA TYR A 226 11.72 21.92 3.35
C TYR A 226 11.83 21.35 1.92
N VAL A 227 10.72 20.85 1.38
CA VAL A 227 10.65 20.34 -0.01
C VAL A 227 11.00 21.41 -1.04
N GLU A 228 10.54 22.65 -0.83
CA GLU A 228 10.79 23.80 -1.73
C GLU A 228 12.20 24.40 -1.54
N ASP A 229 12.77 24.30 -0.33
CA ASP A 229 14.10 24.84 0.02
C ASP A 229 15.24 23.86 -0.33
N TYR A 230 15.00 22.54 -0.30
CA TYR A 230 16.03 21.50 -0.39
C TYR A 230 16.95 21.60 -1.61
N GLN A 231 16.40 21.84 -2.81
CA GLN A 231 17.22 21.92 -4.03
C GLN A 231 18.21 23.09 -3.94
N ARG A 232 17.76 24.24 -3.44
CA ARG A 232 18.60 25.44 -3.24
C ARG A 232 19.71 25.19 -2.21
N ALA A 233 19.37 24.54 -1.10
CA ALA A 233 20.35 24.17 -0.07
C ALA A 233 21.41 23.19 -0.61
N ARG A 234 20.97 22.16 -1.35
CA ARG A 234 21.88 21.19 -1.98
C ARG A 234 22.82 21.84 -2.99
N ASP A 235 22.28 22.65 -3.88
CA ASP A 235 23.07 23.26 -4.97
C ASP A 235 24.08 24.28 -4.42
N ALA A 236 23.71 25.02 -3.36
CA ALA A 236 24.64 25.89 -2.63
C ALA A 236 25.77 25.10 -1.96
N ALA A 237 25.48 23.95 -1.34
CA ALA A 237 26.50 23.09 -0.73
C ALA A 237 27.47 22.51 -1.78
N LEU A 238 26.95 22.00 -2.91
CA LEU A 238 27.77 21.49 -4.02
C LEU A 238 28.65 22.59 -4.64
N ALA A 239 28.14 23.82 -4.78
CA ALA A 239 28.92 24.95 -5.26
C ALA A 239 30.04 25.36 -4.28
N ALA A 240 29.77 25.33 -2.97
CA ALA A 240 30.78 25.61 -1.94
C ALA A 240 31.90 24.55 -1.93
N GLU A 241 31.55 23.28 -2.09
CA GLU A 241 32.51 22.16 -2.16
C GLU A 241 33.39 22.23 -3.42
N ALA A 242 32.79 22.57 -4.57
CA ALA A 242 33.53 22.81 -5.81
C ALA A 242 34.52 23.99 -5.65
N ALA A 243 34.09 25.10 -5.03
CA ALA A 243 34.94 26.24 -4.75
C ALA A 243 36.10 25.91 -3.79
N SER A 244 35.85 25.12 -2.74
CA SER A 244 36.91 24.69 -1.81
C SER A 244 37.93 23.76 -2.49
N THR A 245 37.48 22.89 -3.39
CA THR A 245 38.36 21.98 -4.15
C THR A 245 39.23 22.76 -5.15
N ALA A 246 38.66 23.78 -5.81
CA ALA A 246 39.41 24.66 -6.69
C ALA A 246 40.47 25.47 -5.92
N ALA A 247 40.14 25.97 -4.72
CA ALA A 247 41.07 26.69 -3.87
C ALA A 247 42.24 25.81 -3.37
N SER A 248 41.98 24.55 -2.98
CA SER A 248 43.05 23.63 -2.58
C SER A 248 43.92 23.18 -3.76
N GLY A 249 43.34 23.00 -4.96
CA GLY A 249 44.09 22.74 -6.19
C GLY A 249 44.99 23.90 -6.60
N ALA A 250 44.53 25.14 -6.45
CA ALA A 250 45.34 26.34 -6.72
C ALA A 250 46.51 26.48 -5.73
N ALA A 251 46.33 26.12 -4.45
CA ALA A 251 47.39 26.13 -3.44
C ALA A 251 48.47 25.06 -3.68
N ALA A 252 48.12 23.94 -4.33
CA ALA A 252 49.07 22.88 -4.70
C ALA A 252 49.83 23.15 -6.02
N GLY A 253 49.41 24.13 -6.82
CA GLY A 253 50.03 24.45 -8.12
C GLY A 253 51.33 25.26 -8.06
N GLY A 254 51.88 25.46 -6.86
CA GLY A 254 52.99 26.39 -6.61
C GLY A 254 54.31 25.72 -6.21
N LEU A 255 54.76 24.67 -6.91
CA LEU A 255 56.16 24.18 -6.96
C LEU A 255 56.26 22.91 -7.86
N ASP A 256 56.49 23.10 -9.17
CA ASP A 256 57.62 22.46 -9.90
C ASP A 256 57.53 22.69 -11.41
N SER A 257 58.64 23.14 -12.00
CA SER A 257 58.82 23.30 -13.44
C SER A 257 59.63 22.12 -13.98
N GLY A 258 58.99 21.12 -14.63
CA GLY A 258 59.73 19.95 -15.10
C GLY A 258 59.00 18.97 -16.01
N SER A 259 59.18 19.13 -17.32
CA SER A 259 59.07 18.08 -18.36
C SER A 259 57.68 17.55 -18.77
N SER A 260 57.65 17.09 -20.02
CA SER A 260 56.48 16.69 -20.81
C SER A 260 56.24 15.17 -20.82
N SER A 261 54.98 14.71 -20.88
CA SER A 261 54.48 13.85 -21.98
C SER A 261 53.07 13.24 -21.72
N SER A 262 52.43 12.86 -22.84
CA SER A 262 51.26 11.96 -22.95
C SER A 262 49.96 12.32 -22.21
N SER A 263 49.02 12.88 -22.97
CA SER A 263 47.60 12.87 -22.66
C SER A 263 47.03 11.44 -22.75
N SER A 264 46.77 10.81 -21.60
CA SER A 264 45.94 9.61 -21.51
C SER A 264 44.73 9.91 -20.63
N SER A 265 43.53 9.77 -21.20
CA SER A 265 42.27 10.02 -20.51
C SER A 265 41.98 8.88 -19.52
N SER A 266 42.57 8.98 -18.33
CA SER A 266 42.34 8.03 -17.24
C SER A 266 41.04 8.35 -16.50
N ASN A 267 40.14 7.36 -16.44
CA ASN A 267 38.97 7.41 -15.56
C ASN A 267 39.44 7.51 -14.10
N THR A 268 39.23 8.65 -13.46
CA THR A 268 39.49 8.84 -12.02
C THR A 268 38.34 8.30 -11.17
N THR A 269 38.18 6.97 -11.17
CA THR A 269 37.49 6.27 -10.10
C THR A 269 38.42 6.14 -8.89
N ALA A 270 38.35 7.08 -7.93
CA ALA A 270 38.57 6.87 -6.49
C ALA A 270 38.64 8.19 -5.70
N ALA A 271 37.48 8.67 -5.23
CA ALA A 271 37.39 9.52 -4.05
C ALA A 271 36.29 8.94 -3.13
N SER A 272 36.56 7.79 -2.55
CA SER A 272 35.68 7.13 -1.59
C SER A 272 35.79 7.79 -0.21
N GLY A 273 34.68 8.31 0.34
CA GLY A 273 34.67 8.76 1.74
C GLY A 273 33.46 9.61 2.15
N ALA A 274 32.98 10.52 1.30
CA ALA A 274 31.84 11.39 1.59
C ALA A 274 30.74 11.18 0.54
N GLY A 275 29.61 10.59 0.95
CA GLY A 275 28.52 10.22 0.04
C GLY A 275 27.93 11.43 -0.70
N ALA A 276 27.55 11.24 -1.97
CA ALA A 276 26.87 12.28 -2.74
C ALA A 276 25.56 12.71 -2.07
N LEU A 277 25.24 14.01 -2.14
CA LEU A 277 23.98 14.53 -1.61
C LEU A 277 22.80 13.97 -2.42
N PRO A 278 21.70 13.54 -1.76
CA PRO A 278 20.59 12.92 -2.46
C PRO A 278 19.93 13.88 -3.47
N PRO A 279 19.55 13.40 -4.67
CA PRO A 279 18.90 14.24 -5.68
C PRO A 279 17.48 14.70 -5.29
N TYR A 280 16.77 13.96 -4.42
CA TYR A 280 15.39 14.27 -4.02
C TYR A 280 15.27 14.65 -2.53
N PRO A 281 14.36 15.58 -2.16
CA PRO A 281 14.12 15.94 -0.76
C PRO A 281 13.47 14.80 0.02
N ILE A 282 12.52 14.10 -0.60
CA ILE A 282 11.65 13.13 0.05
C ILE A 282 11.44 11.89 -0.83
N CYS A 283 11.33 10.74 -0.19
CA CYS A 283 10.83 9.50 -0.74
C CYS A 283 9.50 9.17 -0.08
N LEU A 284 8.59 8.56 -0.83
CA LEU A 284 7.33 8.00 -0.34
C LEU A 284 7.18 6.59 -0.90
N PRO A 285 6.67 5.60 -0.13
CA PRO A 285 6.36 4.26 -0.64
C PRO A 285 5.46 4.36 -1.87
N ARG A 286 6.01 4.15 -3.08
CA ARG A 286 5.30 4.51 -4.32
C ARG A 286 5.37 3.54 -5.47
N GLY A 287 5.88 2.33 -5.26
CA GLY A 287 5.72 1.17 -6.15
C GLY A 287 4.32 1.02 -6.77
N ALA A 288 4.24 0.33 -7.90
CA ALA A 288 3.07 0.36 -8.79
C ALA A 288 1.74 -0.08 -8.13
N ALA A 289 1.79 -1.01 -7.17
CA ALA A 289 0.63 -1.48 -6.42
C ALA A 289 0.22 -0.56 -5.24
N CYS A 290 1.03 0.43 -4.86
CA CYS A 290 0.78 1.24 -3.66
C CYS A 290 -0.34 2.27 -3.83
N ARG A 291 -1.37 2.13 -2.99
CA ARG A 291 -2.44 3.11 -2.80
C ARG A 291 -1.96 4.24 -1.87
N ARG A 292 -2.44 5.46 -2.12
CA ARG A 292 -2.04 6.69 -1.37
C ARG A 292 -2.83 6.95 -0.09
N LEU A 293 -3.64 5.99 0.32
CA LEU A 293 -4.65 6.15 1.36
C LEU A 293 -4.03 6.37 2.74
N THR A 294 -2.97 5.63 3.10
CA THR A 294 -2.31 5.75 4.40
C THR A 294 -1.66 7.12 4.59
N LEU A 295 -0.96 7.63 3.57
CA LEU A 295 -0.37 8.98 3.60
C LEU A 295 -1.44 10.06 3.74
N LEU A 296 -2.48 10.00 2.90
CA LEU A 296 -3.60 10.95 2.97
C LEU A 296 -4.28 10.91 4.35
N GLN A 297 -4.50 9.70 4.90
CA GLN A 297 -5.14 9.54 6.20
C GLN A 297 -4.27 10.11 7.33
N ALA A 298 -2.95 9.93 7.28
CA ALA A 298 -2.03 10.47 8.28
C ALA A 298 -2.06 12.01 8.29
N ILE A 299 -2.06 12.64 7.11
CA ILE A 299 -2.20 14.09 6.97
C ILE A 299 -3.60 14.54 7.44
N TRP A 300 -4.66 13.97 6.86
CA TRP A 300 -6.04 14.41 7.10
C TRP A 300 -6.44 14.30 8.57
N SER A 301 -6.02 13.24 9.27
CA SER A 301 -6.33 13.06 10.69
C SER A 301 -5.72 14.16 11.55
N THR A 302 -4.51 14.64 11.25
CA THR A 302 -3.88 15.74 12.02
C THR A 302 -4.58 17.10 11.84
N ILE A 303 -5.42 17.25 10.80
CA ILE A 303 -6.17 18.47 10.53
C ILE A 303 -7.62 18.34 11.03
N ALA A 304 -8.24 17.17 10.89
CA ALA A 304 -9.66 16.92 11.16
C ALA A 304 -9.98 16.30 12.52
N GLN A 305 -9.00 15.69 13.19
CA GLN A 305 -9.14 15.04 14.49
C GLN A 305 -8.27 15.73 15.53
N THR A 306 -8.88 16.39 16.52
CA THR A 306 -8.21 17.07 17.65
C THR A 306 -8.65 16.53 19.03
N HIS A 307 -9.78 15.82 19.08
CA HIS A 307 -10.44 15.34 20.31
C HIS A 307 -10.50 13.80 20.40
N GLY A 308 -9.57 13.09 19.77
CA GLY A 308 -9.49 11.63 19.82
C GLY A 308 -10.30 10.90 18.76
N SER A 309 -10.12 9.58 18.73
CA SER A 309 -10.63 8.68 17.68
C SER A 309 -12.15 8.64 17.52
N GLN A 310 -12.92 9.17 18.48
CA GLN A 310 -14.37 9.23 18.45
C GLN A 310 -14.93 10.47 17.72
N GLN A 311 -14.09 11.46 17.40
CA GLN A 311 -14.54 12.71 16.76
C GLN A 311 -15.01 12.51 15.29
N GLY A 312 -14.59 11.42 14.65
CA GLY A 312 -14.93 11.06 13.27
C GLY A 312 -14.21 11.92 12.22
N VAL A 313 -13.37 11.31 11.37
CA VAL A 313 -12.66 12.01 10.28
C VAL A 313 -13.38 11.87 8.93
N HIS A 314 -13.97 10.70 8.69
CA HIS A 314 -14.59 10.34 7.40
C HIS A 314 -16.05 10.74 7.30
N PHE A 315 -16.75 10.65 8.43
CA PHE A 315 -18.16 10.95 8.58
C PHE A 315 -18.33 11.71 9.89
N ASP A 316 -19.32 12.59 9.97
CA ASP A 316 -19.73 13.13 11.26
C ASP A 316 -20.39 12.01 12.10
N PRO A 317 -19.99 11.79 13.36
CA PRO A 317 -20.52 10.71 14.18
C PRO A 317 -21.99 10.90 14.57
N THR A 318 -22.57 12.10 14.37
CA THR A 318 -23.96 12.39 14.76
C THR A 318 -24.99 12.11 13.68
N ASP A 319 -24.70 12.44 12.41
CA ASP A 319 -25.63 12.33 11.27
C ASP A 319 -25.11 11.42 10.13
N LEU A 320 -23.88 10.90 10.26
CA LEU A 320 -23.18 10.11 9.24
C LEU A 320 -22.95 10.83 7.91
N ARG A 321 -22.99 12.18 7.84
CA ARG A 321 -22.67 12.90 6.62
C ARG A 321 -21.19 12.68 6.24
N PRO A 322 -20.84 12.44 4.97
CA PRO A 322 -19.44 12.35 4.55
C PRO A 322 -18.70 13.68 4.75
N LEU A 323 -17.45 13.62 5.21
CA LEU A 323 -16.61 14.80 5.49
C LEU A 323 -15.53 15.04 4.42
N LEU A 324 -15.63 14.39 3.26
CA LEU A 324 -14.72 14.56 2.12
C LEU A 324 -14.78 15.97 1.50
N ASP A 325 -15.90 16.68 1.63
CA ASP A 325 -16.06 18.07 1.17
C ASP A 325 -15.99 19.04 2.35
N THR A 326 -14.78 19.14 2.91
CA THR A 326 -14.45 20.02 4.04
C THR A 326 -13.11 20.72 3.81
N PRO A 327 -12.86 21.88 4.43
CA PRO A 327 -11.55 22.53 4.41
C PRO A 327 -10.42 21.59 4.85
N ALA A 328 -10.69 20.70 5.82
CA ALA A 328 -9.74 19.70 6.29
C ALA A 328 -9.33 18.71 5.20
N ALA A 329 -10.30 18.17 4.47
CA ALA A 329 -10.06 17.23 3.39
C ALA A 329 -9.34 17.91 2.21
N ALA A 330 -9.80 19.10 1.82
CA ALA A 330 -9.19 19.89 0.75
C ALA A 330 -7.70 20.18 1.02
N GLU A 331 -7.36 20.59 2.24
CA GLU A 331 -5.98 20.85 2.65
C GLU A 331 -5.14 19.57 2.71
N ALA A 332 -5.71 18.47 3.23
CA ALA A 332 -5.03 17.17 3.22
C ALA A 332 -4.73 16.68 1.80
N PHE A 333 -5.66 16.87 0.85
CA PHE A 333 -5.44 16.59 -0.58
C PHE A 333 -4.34 17.49 -1.17
N ARG A 334 -4.31 18.78 -0.84
CA ARG A 334 -3.28 19.73 -1.28
C ARG A 334 -1.88 19.33 -0.82
N ILE A 335 -1.72 19.05 0.48
CA ILE A 335 -0.44 18.60 1.08
C ILE A 335 -0.02 17.26 0.45
N THR A 336 -0.93 16.27 0.40
CA THR A 336 -0.67 14.96 -0.23
C THR A 336 -0.19 15.12 -1.67
N GLY A 337 -0.80 16.03 -2.42
CA GLY A 337 -0.43 16.32 -3.80
C GLY A 337 0.98 16.90 -3.93
N LYS A 338 1.30 17.95 -3.17
CA LYS A 338 2.65 18.55 -3.14
C LYS A 338 3.74 17.54 -2.73
N LEU A 339 3.48 16.68 -1.73
CA LEU A 339 4.45 15.67 -1.31
C LEU A 339 4.65 14.56 -2.38
N LEU A 340 3.59 14.14 -3.08
CA LEU A 340 3.69 13.17 -4.17
C LEU A 340 4.34 13.74 -5.44
N ALA A 341 4.23 15.04 -5.65
CA ALA A 341 4.95 15.81 -6.67
C ALA A 341 6.45 15.84 -6.41
N ALA A 342 6.86 16.19 -5.18
CA ALA A 342 8.27 16.30 -4.80
C ALA A 342 8.99 14.98 -4.51
N SER A 343 8.23 13.91 -4.23
CA SER A 343 8.80 12.60 -3.98
C SER A 343 9.58 12.06 -5.19
N ALA A 344 10.73 11.44 -4.93
CA ALA A 344 11.45 10.67 -5.93
C ALA A 344 10.51 9.70 -6.70
N PRO A 345 10.77 9.42 -7.99
CA PRO A 345 10.17 8.29 -8.71
C PRO A 345 10.51 6.96 -8.02
N SER A 346 9.58 6.00 -8.02
CA SER A 346 9.81 4.64 -7.51
C SER A 346 10.99 3.97 -8.21
N GLU A 347 11.69 3.10 -7.48
CA GLU A 347 12.64 2.17 -8.11
C GLU A 347 11.90 1.19 -9.05
N PRO A 348 12.56 0.65 -10.10
CA PRO A 348 11.93 -0.33 -11.01
C PRO A 348 11.45 -1.61 -10.33
N ASP A 349 12.12 -2.00 -9.23
CA ASP A 349 11.84 -3.15 -8.38
C ASP A 349 11.04 -2.77 -7.10
N GLU A 350 10.52 -1.55 -7.00
CA GLU A 350 9.74 -1.12 -5.83
C GLU A 350 8.33 -1.75 -5.84
N GLY A 351 8.15 -2.78 -5.02
CA GLY A 351 6.85 -3.33 -4.64
C GLY A 351 6.05 -2.40 -3.71
N CYS A 352 4.97 -2.90 -3.10
CA CYS A 352 4.22 -2.15 -2.09
C CYS A 352 4.40 -2.71 -0.68
N THR A 353 5.60 -2.58 -0.13
CA THR A 353 5.94 -3.02 1.22
C THR A 353 5.68 -1.97 2.30
N HIS A 354 5.15 -0.78 1.97
CA HIS A 354 5.03 0.37 2.87
C HIS A 354 6.35 1.01 3.37
N GLY A 355 7.51 0.54 2.88
CA GLY A 355 8.79 1.26 2.88
C GLY A 355 9.13 1.84 1.50
N SER A 356 10.28 2.52 1.36
CA SER A 356 10.78 3.02 0.08
C SER A 356 12.21 2.57 -0.19
N LEU A 357 12.40 1.83 -1.29
CA LEU A 357 13.73 1.40 -1.76
C LEU A 357 14.59 2.60 -2.16
N GLY A 358 13.99 3.65 -2.75
CA GLY A 358 14.71 4.88 -3.10
C GLY A 358 15.38 5.54 -1.89
N PHE A 359 14.76 5.49 -0.70
CA PHE A 359 15.37 6.00 0.53
C PHE A 359 16.51 5.10 1.02
N ALA A 360 16.29 3.77 1.06
CA ALA A 360 17.30 2.80 1.44
C ALA A 360 18.53 2.81 0.50
N ARG A 361 18.34 3.19 -0.77
CA ARG A 361 19.39 3.36 -1.79
C ARG A 361 19.91 4.80 -1.90
N GLY A 362 19.60 5.66 -0.93
CA GLY A 362 20.23 6.98 -0.80
C GLY A 362 19.77 8.04 -1.81
N ARG A 363 18.65 7.84 -2.52
CA ARG A 363 18.09 8.82 -3.46
C ARG A 363 17.42 10.02 -2.78
N CYS A 364 17.09 9.89 -1.50
CA CYS A 364 16.30 10.85 -0.73
C CYS A 364 16.93 11.18 0.62
N ALA A 365 16.78 12.44 1.06
CA ALA A 365 17.20 12.88 2.40
C ALA A 365 16.20 12.48 3.51
N LEU A 366 14.92 12.30 3.17
CA LEU A 366 13.82 12.02 4.10
C LEU A 366 12.85 10.97 3.51
N VAL A 367 12.17 10.20 4.36
CA VAL A 367 11.05 9.33 3.98
C VAL A 367 9.90 9.40 5.00
N LEU A 368 8.66 9.28 4.53
CA LEU A 368 7.49 8.98 5.36
C LEU A 368 7.05 7.53 5.09
N ALA A 369 7.27 6.63 6.03
CA ALA A 369 7.11 5.18 5.83
C ALA A 369 6.65 4.46 7.12
N VAL A 370 6.24 3.19 6.98
CA VAL A 370 6.01 2.31 8.14
C VAL A 370 7.35 1.85 8.72
N TYR A 371 7.51 1.93 10.04
CA TYR A 371 8.81 1.74 10.71
C TYR A 371 9.53 0.45 10.32
N VAL A 372 8.94 -0.70 10.68
CA VAL A 372 9.60 -2.00 10.51
C VAL A 372 9.86 -2.30 9.04
N GLN A 373 8.89 -2.01 8.16
CA GLN A 373 9.05 -2.22 6.73
C GLN A 373 10.14 -1.35 6.09
N GLN A 374 10.33 -0.12 6.59
CA GLN A 374 11.44 0.72 6.15
C GLN A 374 12.77 0.26 6.74
N MET A 375 12.80 -0.19 7.99
CA MET A 375 14.03 -0.64 8.66
C MET A 375 14.53 -1.98 8.13
N ARG A 376 13.63 -2.93 7.81
CA ARG A 376 13.93 -4.22 7.13
C ARG A 376 14.79 -4.02 5.87
N MET A 377 14.59 -2.91 5.15
CA MET A 377 15.34 -2.58 3.92
C MET A 377 16.82 -2.26 4.15
N PHE A 378 17.23 -1.87 5.36
CA PHE A 378 18.65 -1.66 5.71
C PHE A 378 19.29 -2.93 6.31
N ILE A 379 18.48 -3.86 6.81
CA ILE A 379 18.94 -5.09 7.46
C ILE A 379 19.13 -6.23 6.43
N ARG A 380 18.21 -6.37 5.47
CA ARG A 380 18.23 -7.47 4.49
C ARG A 380 18.94 -7.09 3.19
N GLU A 381 19.95 -7.88 2.83
CA GLU A 381 20.83 -7.66 1.66
C GLU A 381 20.07 -7.61 0.33
N GLU A 382 18.95 -8.33 0.21
CA GLU A 382 18.11 -8.38 -1.00
C GLU A 382 17.64 -7.01 -1.50
N PHE A 383 17.45 -6.04 -0.59
CA PHE A 383 17.02 -4.69 -0.93
C PHE A 383 18.18 -3.79 -1.41
N LYS A 384 19.43 -4.21 -1.19
CA LYS A 384 20.66 -3.54 -1.62
C LYS A 384 20.74 -2.10 -1.14
N SER A 385 20.55 -1.90 0.17
CA SER A 385 20.72 -0.57 0.77
C SER A 385 22.14 -0.05 0.56
N THR A 386 22.26 1.24 0.28
CA THR A 386 23.53 1.97 0.17
C THR A 386 23.72 2.96 1.34
N VAL A 387 22.81 2.92 2.30
CA VAL A 387 22.70 3.84 3.43
C VAL A 387 22.92 3.06 4.71
N GLU A 388 23.88 3.48 5.52
CA GLU A 388 24.09 2.90 6.85
C GLU A 388 22.94 3.31 7.79
N MET A 389 22.32 2.33 8.43
CA MET A 389 21.23 2.55 9.38
C MET A 389 21.61 3.51 10.52
N SER A 390 22.86 3.44 11.01
CA SER A 390 23.42 4.35 12.01
C SER A 390 23.33 5.84 11.65
N ARG A 391 23.17 6.20 10.36
CA ARG A 391 23.01 7.59 9.89
C ARG A 391 21.56 8.09 9.93
N LEU A 392 20.62 7.27 10.37
CA LEU A 392 19.20 7.63 10.41
C LEU A 392 18.85 8.32 11.73
N SER A 393 17.81 9.16 11.69
CA SER A 393 17.04 9.56 12.86
C SER A 393 15.55 9.39 12.59
N VAL A 394 14.80 9.11 13.66
CA VAL A 394 13.41 8.68 13.62
C VAL A 394 12.57 9.70 14.40
N TRP A 395 11.47 10.14 13.80
CA TRP A 395 10.59 11.16 14.35
C TRP A 395 9.13 10.75 14.17
N PRO A 396 8.21 11.23 15.03
CA PRO A 396 6.78 11.16 14.74
C PRO A 396 6.48 11.79 13.36
N VAL A 397 5.40 11.35 12.71
CA VAL A 397 4.92 12.06 11.51
C VAL A 397 4.59 13.53 11.86
N PRO A 398 4.80 14.48 10.92
CA PRO A 398 4.46 15.87 11.14
C PRO A 398 3.00 16.03 11.57
N GLY A 399 2.75 16.96 12.48
CA GLY A 399 1.40 17.37 12.85
C GLY A 399 0.89 18.53 11.99
N SER A 400 -0.28 19.07 12.33
CA SER A 400 -0.74 20.33 11.76
C SER A 400 -0.92 21.38 12.84
N HIS A 401 -0.49 22.60 12.52
CA HIS A 401 -0.75 23.79 13.32
C HIS A 401 -2.04 24.51 12.91
N ARG A 402 -2.69 24.07 11.81
CA ARG A 402 -3.98 24.57 11.33
C ARG A 402 -5.01 23.44 11.36
N VAL A 403 -5.97 23.53 12.28
CA VAL A 403 -6.98 22.50 12.49
C VAL A 403 -8.34 22.97 12.00
N TRP A 404 -9.19 22.01 11.64
CA TRP A 404 -10.54 22.29 11.17
C TRP A 404 -11.51 22.49 12.32
N VAL A 405 -12.02 23.71 12.44
CA VAL A 405 -13.12 24.06 13.33
C VAL A 405 -14.43 23.74 12.59
N ARG A 406 -15.22 22.84 13.17
CA ARG A 406 -16.54 22.48 12.63
C ARG A 406 -17.50 23.62 12.91
N GLY A 407 -18.19 24.10 11.87
CA GLY A 407 -19.20 25.14 12.04
C GLY A 407 -20.34 24.67 12.94
N SER A 408 -20.74 25.51 13.90
CA SER A 408 -21.91 25.26 14.73
C SER A 408 -23.15 25.15 13.85
N GLY A 409 -23.79 23.98 13.82
CA GLY A 409 -24.98 23.72 13.02
C GLY A 409 -26.19 24.50 13.52
N SER A 410 -26.41 25.72 13.00
CA SER A 410 -27.62 26.50 13.23
C SER A 410 -28.12 27.18 11.96
N GLY A 411 -28.91 26.44 11.19
CA GLY A 411 -29.80 26.99 10.16
C GLY A 411 -29.25 27.13 8.74
N SER A 412 -30.19 27.05 7.78
CA SER A 412 -30.04 27.46 6.38
C SER A 412 -28.99 26.73 5.50
N GLY A 413 -29.34 25.52 5.06
CA GLY A 413 -29.43 25.20 3.62
C GLY A 413 -28.19 25.26 2.70
N SER A 414 -27.00 25.61 3.19
CA SER A 414 -25.77 25.59 2.38
C SER A 414 -25.20 24.17 2.33
N SER A 415 -24.94 23.68 1.12
CA SER A 415 -24.44 22.32 0.87
C SER A 415 -22.93 22.14 1.10
N SER A 416 -22.21 23.20 1.45
CA SER A 416 -20.79 23.12 1.83
C SER A 416 -20.63 22.76 3.32
N GLY A 417 -19.65 21.90 3.63
CA GLY A 417 -19.35 21.46 4.99
C GLY A 417 -18.80 22.59 5.87
N GLY A 418 -19.69 23.44 6.38
CA GLY A 418 -19.36 24.68 7.11
C GLY A 418 -18.30 24.52 8.20
N GLY A 419 -17.31 25.39 8.18
CA GLY A 419 -16.17 25.41 9.09
C GLY A 419 -14.95 26.11 8.46
N SER A 420 -13.91 26.30 9.25
CA SER A 420 -12.70 27.08 8.93
C SER A 420 -11.42 26.31 9.32
N LEU A 421 -10.29 26.63 8.67
CA LEU A 421 -8.96 26.17 9.13
C LEU A 421 -8.33 27.25 10.00
N GLU A 422 -8.29 27.02 11.30
CA GLU A 422 -7.85 27.98 12.31
C GLU A 422 -6.57 27.51 13.00
N LEU A 423 -5.84 28.44 13.61
CA LEU A 423 -4.63 28.10 14.36
C LEU A 423 -4.99 27.25 15.57
N CYS A 424 -4.19 26.21 15.77
CA CYS A 424 -4.33 25.27 16.87
C CYS A 424 -4.11 25.99 18.23
N THR A 425 -5.13 26.00 19.10
CA THR A 425 -5.05 26.52 20.48
C THR A 425 -5.11 25.37 21.49
N LYS A 426 -4.97 25.64 22.79
CA LYS A 426 -5.13 24.58 23.82
C LYS A 426 -6.57 24.09 23.94
N GLU A 427 -7.54 24.93 23.57
CA GLU A 427 -8.97 24.63 23.56
C GLU A 427 -9.35 23.83 22.31
N LEU A 428 -8.88 24.25 21.13
CA LEU A 428 -9.14 23.54 19.87
C LEU A 428 -8.36 22.22 19.76
N CYS A 429 -7.18 22.16 20.38
CA CYS A 429 -6.26 21.03 20.35
C CYS A 429 -5.76 20.68 21.77
N PRO A 430 -6.59 20.05 22.63
CA PRO A 430 -6.19 19.72 24.00
C PRO A 430 -4.95 18.80 24.08
N GLN A 431 -4.69 18.03 23.02
CA GLN A 431 -3.57 17.09 22.90
C GLN A 431 -2.39 17.63 22.07
N ALA A 432 -2.31 18.95 21.81
CA ALA A 432 -1.24 19.53 21.00
C ALA A 432 0.10 19.69 21.74
N SER A 433 1.16 19.27 21.07
CA SER A 433 2.56 19.56 21.42
C SER A 433 2.86 21.04 21.22
N LEU A 434 3.74 21.61 22.04
CA LEU A 434 4.24 22.98 21.90
C LEU A 434 5.66 22.96 21.34
N TYR A 435 5.90 23.67 20.25
CA TYR A 435 7.21 23.77 19.59
C TYR A 435 7.59 25.24 19.37
N SER A 436 8.89 25.55 19.37
CA SER A 436 9.42 26.81 18.86
C SER A 436 9.43 26.81 17.32
N LEU A 437 9.10 27.93 16.67
CA LEU A 437 9.20 28.04 15.21
C LEU A 437 10.66 27.96 14.73
N GLN A 438 10.90 27.18 13.67
CA GLN A 438 12.23 27.02 13.08
C GLN A 438 12.63 28.27 12.29
N GLY A 439 13.86 28.74 12.48
CA GLY A 439 14.45 29.81 11.67
C GLY A 439 13.88 31.22 11.86
N GLY A 440 13.22 31.53 12.99
CA GLY A 440 12.77 32.90 13.30
C GLY A 440 11.63 33.43 12.42
N ARG A 441 10.93 32.53 11.70
CA ARG A 441 9.86 32.85 10.76
C ARG A 441 8.54 33.08 11.48
N THR A 442 7.78 34.12 11.13
CA THR A 442 6.41 34.32 11.60
C THR A 442 5.42 33.40 10.87
N PRO A 443 4.33 32.94 11.51
CA PRO A 443 3.22 32.28 10.83
C PRO A 443 2.56 33.22 9.82
N ALA A 444 2.08 32.67 8.71
CA ALA A 444 1.38 33.43 7.69
C ALA A 444 0.13 34.12 8.28
N GLY A 445 0.23 35.45 8.50
CA GLY A 445 -0.81 36.27 9.13
C GLY A 445 -0.36 37.09 10.36
N GLN A 446 0.91 37.08 10.76
CA GLN A 446 1.44 37.96 11.81
C GLN A 446 2.63 38.81 11.33
N GLU A 447 2.66 40.07 11.78
CA GLU A 447 3.72 41.04 11.50
C GLU A 447 5.07 40.59 12.06
N GLU A 448 6.17 40.93 11.38
CA GLU A 448 7.52 40.61 11.82
C GLU A 448 7.85 41.31 13.14
N GLY A 449 8.03 40.52 14.21
CA GLY A 449 8.57 41.01 15.46
C GLY A 449 10.03 41.44 15.28
N GLY A 450 10.37 42.67 15.71
CA GLY A 450 11.71 43.22 15.58
C GLY A 450 12.80 42.40 16.29
N PRO A 451 14.09 42.67 15.97
CA PRO A 451 15.22 41.88 16.46
C PRO A 451 15.26 41.86 18.00
N GLY A 452 15.05 40.69 18.59
CA GLY A 452 14.91 40.49 20.04
C GLY A 452 13.55 39.92 20.48
N ALA A 453 12.60 39.71 19.58
CA ALA A 453 11.35 39.00 19.87
C ALA A 453 11.62 37.57 20.42
N PRO A 454 10.87 37.10 21.43
CA PRO A 454 11.03 35.75 21.97
C PRO A 454 10.70 34.71 20.90
N SER A 455 11.39 33.56 20.94
CA SER A 455 11.17 32.44 20.03
C SER A 455 9.69 32.08 19.96
N GLN A 456 9.04 32.39 18.84
CA GLN A 456 7.60 32.29 18.75
C GLN A 456 7.17 30.81 18.84
N MET A 457 6.30 30.51 19.80
CA MET A 457 5.84 29.16 20.08
C MET A 457 4.55 28.86 19.31
N MET A 458 4.44 27.63 18.82
CA MET A 458 3.32 27.13 18.02
C MET A 458 2.81 25.83 18.63
N LEU A 459 1.48 25.69 18.71
CA LEU A 459 0.83 24.43 19.05
C LEU A 459 0.60 23.60 17.78
N VAL A 460 0.92 22.33 17.86
CA VAL A 460 0.82 21.38 16.75
C VAL A 460 -0.01 20.19 17.19
N ASN A 461 -1.12 19.97 16.49
CA ASN A 461 -1.97 18.81 16.69
C ASN A 461 -1.36 17.60 16.00
N HIS A 462 -1.22 16.50 16.75
CA HIS A 462 -0.82 15.21 16.21
C HIS A 462 -1.98 14.23 16.29
N ALA A 463 -2.15 13.44 15.24
CA ALA A 463 -3.07 12.32 15.21
C ALA A 463 -2.38 11.11 14.57
N PRO A 464 -1.44 10.44 15.30
CA PRO A 464 -0.62 9.40 14.70
C PRO A 464 -1.47 8.24 14.19
N LEU A 465 -1.27 7.84 12.93
CA LEU A 465 -2.12 6.87 12.26
C LEU A 465 -1.63 5.44 12.45
N SER A 466 -2.45 4.56 13.03
CA SER A 466 -2.31 3.11 12.80
C SER A 466 -2.86 2.77 11.41
N PRO A 467 -2.04 2.31 10.44
CA PRO A 467 -2.50 1.99 9.09
C PRO A 467 -3.52 0.86 9.12
N GLY A 468 -4.57 0.97 8.30
CA GLY A 468 -5.50 -0.13 8.12
C GLY A 468 -4.85 -1.39 7.50
N SER A 469 -3.72 -1.24 6.81
CA SER A 469 -2.96 -2.33 6.18
C SER A 469 -2.31 -3.31 7.17
N ASN A 470 -2.25 -2.99 8.46
CA ASN A 470 -1.72 -3.87 9.50
C ASN A 470 -2.36 -5.28 9.42
N LEU A 471 -1.54 -6.31 9.56
CA LEU A 471 -1.97 -7.71 9.56
C LEU A 471 -2.81 -8.05 10.80
N ALA A 472 -3.90 -8.77 10.56
CA ALA A 472 -4.67 -9.50 11.55
C ALA A 472 -5.06 -10.88 11.00
N VAL A 473 -5.39 -11.82 11.87
CA VAL A 473 -5.86 -13.17 11.50
C VAL A 473 -7.29 -13.39 12.01
N ALA A 474 -8.13 -13.97 11.16
CA ALA A 474 -9.51 -14.35 11.49
C ALA A 474 -9.76 -15.82 11.12
N ILE A 475 -10.67 -16.47 11.83
CA ILE A 475 -11.03 -17.89 11.62
C ILE A 475 -12.46 -17.95 11.07
N ASN A 476 -12.70 -18.86 10.15
CA ASN A 476 -14.01 -19.06 9.55
C ASN A 476 -14.97 -19.78 10.52
N GLY A 477 -15.92 -19.04 11.09
CA GLY A 477 -16.95 -19.55 11.98
C GLY A 477 -18.00 -20.44 11.30
N GLY A 478 -18.04 -20.48 9.97
CA GLY A 478 -18.85 -21.40 9.17
C GLY A 478 -18.23 -22.77 8.94
N MET A 479 -16.98 -22.99 9.36
CA MET A 479 -16.30 -24.29 9.20
C MET A 479 -16.75 -25.36 10.20
N PRO A 480 -16.53 -26.65 9.92
CA PRO A 480 -16.67 -27.71 10.92
C PRO A 480 -15.80 -27.44 12.16
N LEU A 481 -16.29 -27.81 13.35
CA LEU A 481 -15.62 -27.48 14.63
C LEU A 481 -14.15 -27.96 14.71
N ALA A 482 -13.82 -29.11 14.12
CA ALA A 482 -12.44 -29.60 14.04
C ALA A 482 -11.53 -28.64 13.24
N VAL A 483 -12.03 -28.12 12.11
CA VAL A 483 -11.34 -27.13 11.26
C VAL A 483 -11.20 -25.79 11.97
N GLN A 484 -12.24 -25.35 12.70
CA GLN A 484 -12.16 -24.14 13.54
C GLN A 484 -11.09 -24.29 14.63
N TYR A 485 -11.02 -25.44 15.31
CA TYR A 485 -10.01 -25.72 16.34
C TYR A 485 -8.59 -25.72 15.78
N ILE A 486 -8.35 -26.38 14.64
CA ILE A 486 -7.05 -26.37 13.96
C ILE A 486 -6.67 -24.94 13.54
N GLY A 487 -7.61 -24.18 12.98
CA GLY A 487 -7.41 -22.76 12.65
C GLY A 487 -7.12 -21.89 13.88
N PHE A 488 -7.68 -22.23 15.04
CA PHE A 488 -7.42 -21.54 16.30
C PHE A 488 -6.04 -21.85 16.88
N GLU A 489 -5.57 -23.10 16.83
CA GLU A 489 -4.20 -23.42 17.23
C GLU A 489 -3.17 -22.82 16.26
N LEU A 490 -3.48 -22.69 14.95
CA LEU A 490 -2.66 -21.92 14.01
C LEU A 490 -2.63 -20.41 14.38
N LEU A 491 -3.77 -19.80 14.68
CA LEU A 491 -3.84 -18.42 15.19
C LEU A 491 -3.02 -18.25 16.47
N ALA A 492 -3.15 -19.19 17.43
CA ALA A 492 -2.45 -19.16 18.70
C ALA A 492 -0.93 -19.32 18.54
N TYR A 493 -0.49 -20.11 17.55
CA TYR A 493 0.90 -20.24 17.17
C TYR A 493 1.45 -18.92 16.58
N LEU A 494 0.76 -18.32 15.61
CA LEU A 494 1.15 -17.05 14.99
C LEU A 494 1.18 -15.87 15.98
N ALA A 495 0.27 -15.87 16.97
CA ALA A 495 0.20 -14.82 17.99
C ALA A 495 1.13 -15.05 19.21
N SER A 496 1.83 -16.18 19.28
CA SER A 496 2.62 -16.57 20.46
C SER A 496 3.86 -15.68 20.69
N LEU A 497 4.31 -15.59 21.95
CA LEU A 497 5.52 -14.84 22.29
C LEU A 497 6.79 -15.47 21.71
N ASP A 498 6.81 -16.79 21.60
CA ASP A 498 7.91 -17.60 21.07
C ASP A 498 8.26 -17.20 19.61
N ARG A 499 7.42 -16.41 18.93
CA ARG A 499 7.69 -15.88 17.58
C ARG A 499 8.63 -14.66 17.57
N TYR A 500 8.91 -14.09 18.75
CA TYR A 500 9.91 -13.03 18.90
C TYR A 500 11.29 -13.56 19.34
N ASP A 501 11.43 -14.88 19.52
CA ASP A 501 12.71 -15.49 19.85
C ASP A 501 13.65 -15.51 18.63
N LYS A 502 14.95 -15.38 18.88
CA LYS A 502 16.01 -15.37 17.86
C LYS A 502 16.10 -16.65 16.99
N ASP A 503 15.53 -17.75 17.46
CA ASP A 503 15.54 -19.07 16.79
C ASP A 503 14.34 -19.24 15.83
N GLU A 504 13.72 -18.14 15.43
CA GLU A 504 12.76 -18.07 14.32
C GLU A 504 13.45 -17.97 12.96
N PRO A 505 12.92 -18.61 11.89
CA PRO A 505 13.49 -18.51 10.55
C PRO A 505 13.56 -17.07 10.03
N GLU A 506 12.62 -16.24 10.48
CA GLU A 506 12.47 -14.84 10.12
C GLU A 506 12.16 -14.06 11.42
N PRO A 507 13.10 -13.26 11.97
CA PRO A 507 12.89 -12.55 13.22
C PRO A 507 11.69 -11.60 13.12
N LEU A 508 10.64 -11.84 13.92
CA LEU A 508 9.36 -11.13 13.79
C LEU A 508 9.48 -9.61 13.93
N LEU A 509 10.48 -9.12 14.68
CA LEU A 509 10.80 -7.70 14.80
C LEU A 509 11.25 -7.06 13.47
N GLN A 510 11.82 -7.82 12.53
CA GLN A 510 12.15 -7.35 11.18
C GLN A 510 10.94 -7.38 10.23
N THR A 511 9.86 -8.09 10.55
CA THR A 511 8.78 -8.38 9.59
C THR A 511 7.48 -7.65 9.91
N MET A 512 7.17 -7.41 11.19
CA MET A 512 6.02 -6.64 11.66
C MET A 512 6.36 -5.83 12.93
N ALA A 513 5.62 -4.77 13.19
CA ALA A 513 5.79 -4.06 14.46
C ALA A 513 5.04 -4.80 15.59
N PRO A 514 5.59 -4.90 16.80
CA PRO A 514 4.93 -5.60 17.90
C PRO A 514 3.57 -5.01 18.28
N VAL A 515 2.57 -5.87 18.48
CA VAL A 515 1.28 -5.47 19.07
C VAL A 515 1.30 -5.38 20.60
N ARG A 516 2.40 -5.81 21.23
CA ARG A 516 2.58 -5.94 22.69
C ARG A 516 3.50 -4.84 23.23
N GLU A 517 3.20 -4.30 24.41
CA GLU A 517 3.93 -3.15 24.95
C GLU A 517 5.38 -3.48 25.37
N HIS A 518 5.64 -4.71 25.84
CA HIS A 518 6.97 -5.09 26.33
C HIS A 518 8.04 -5.30 25.24
N PHE A 519 7.69 -5.17 23.95
CA PHE A 519 8.65 -5.10 22.84
C PHE A 519 8.86 -3.67 22.32
N VAL A 520 8.18 -2.67 22.89
CA VAL A 520 8.28 -1.25 22.51
C VAL A 520 8.55 -0.35 23.72
N ALA A 521 8.83 -0.96 24.88
CA ALA A 521 9.34 -0.28 26.06
C ALA A 521 10.83 0.06 25.91
N THR A 522 11.33 1.02 26.70
CA THR A 522 12.70 1.54 26.56
C THR A 522 13.79 0.52 26.89
N ASP A 523 13.48 -0.50 27.68
CA ASP A 523 14.35 -1.65 27.99
C ASP A 523 14.36 -2.72 26.89
N ALA A 524 13.40 -2.68 25.95
CA ALA A 524 13.32 -3.64 24.85
C ALA A 524 14.38 -3.46 23.75
N VAL A 525 15.19 -2.39 23.79
CA VAL A 525 16.21 -2.07 22.76
C VAL A 525 17.10 -3.27 22.45
N GLY A 526 17.55 -4.02 23.47
CA GLY A 526 18.39 -5.21 23.27
C GLY A 526 17.77 -6.26 22.34
N LYS A 527 16.45 -6.48 22.41
CA LYS A 527 15.75 -7.43 21.53
C LYS A 527 15.72 -6.97 20.07
N TRP A 528 15.63 -5.66 19.84
CA TRP A 528 15.73 -5.12 18.47
C TRP A 528 17.16 -5.24 17.95
N VAL A 529 18.17 -5.02 18.79
CA VAL A 529 19.59 -5.23 18.42
C VAL A 529 19.88 -6.70 18.08
N GLU A 530 19.33 -7.66 18.85
CA GLU A 530 19.38 -9.09 18.51
C GLU A 530 18.71 -9.40 17.17
N ALA A 531 17.66 -8.67 16.81
CA ALA A 531 17.01 -8.72 15.49
C ALA A 531 17.73 -7.89 14.41
N GLY A 532 18.97 -7.46 14.62
CA GLY A 532 19.82 -6.80 13.62
C GLY A 532 19.65 -5.29 13.49
N TYR A 533 18.96 -4.63 14.42
CA TYR A 533 18.79 -3.17 14.42
C TYR A 533 20.00 -2.45 15.04
N ASP A 534 20.26 -1.22 14.60
CA ASP A 534 21.27 -0.35 15.20
C ASP A 534 20.82 0.12 16.61
N SER A 535 21.73 -0.01 17.58
CA SER A 535 21.44 0.29 19.00
C SER A 535 21.12 1.75 19.26
N ASP A 536 21.86 2.68 18.65
CA ASP A 536 21.69 4.12 18.88
C ASP A 536 20.43 4.63 18.19
N VAL A 537 20.15 4.13 16.98
CA VAL A 537 18.92 4.41 16.25
C VAL A 537 17.70 3.89 17.02
N MET A 538 17.75 2.67 17.57
CA MET A 538 16.64 2.15 18.37
C MET A 538 16.46 2.89 19.68
N ALA A 539 17.54 3.20 20.41
CA ALA A 539 17.47 3.99 21.63
C ALA A 539 16.83 5.37 21.38
N ALA A 540 17.20 6.04 20.29
CA ALA A 540 16.57 7.29 19.86
C ALA A 540 15.11 7.11 19.40
N ALA A 541 14.77 5.98 18.75
CA ALA A 541 13.43 5.72 18.22
C ALA A 541 12.39 5.37 19.30
N MET A 542 12.78 4.90 20.49
CA MET A 542 11.83 4.49 21.54
C MET A 542 10.90 5.64 21.98
N ALA A 543 11.40 6.87 22.10
CA ALA A 543 10.57 8.02 22.48
C ALA A 543 9.53 8.40 21.38
N PRO A 544 9.90 8.55 20.09
CA PRO A 544 8.95 8.63 18.99
C PRO A 544 7.92 7.49 18.94
N ILE A 545 8.33 6.24 19.19
CA ILE A 545 7.44 5.08 19.18
C ILE A 545 6.44 5.15 20.35
N ALA A 546 6.90 5.45 21.56
CA ALA A 546 6.04 5.60 22.73
C ALA A 546 5.02 6.74 22.55
N PHE A 547 5.50 7.93 22.16
CA PHE A 547 4.65 9.09 21.83
C PHE A 547 3.54 8.70 20.85
N THR A 548 3.93 8.03 19.78
CA THR A 548 3.04 7.65 18.67
C THR A 548 2.01 6.60 19.07
N ARG A 549 2.43 5.58 19.84
CA ARG A 549 1.54 4.49 20.26
C ARG A 549 0.51 4.93 21.30
N GLN A 550 0.95 5.74 22.25
CA GLN A 550 0.20 6.13 23.45
C GLN A 550 -0.55 7.47 23.29
N HIS A 551 -0.42 8.13 22.13
CA HIS A 551 -1.06 9.42 21.87
C HIS A 551 -2.58 9.38 22.10
N PRO A 552 -3.16 10.23 22.96
CA PRO A 552 -4.61 10.21 23.20
C PRO A 552 -5.43 10.55 21.95
N ASN A 553 -4.86 11.33 21.04
CA ASN A 553 -5.46 11.68 19.74
C ASN A 553 -5.10 10.69 18.61
N ARG A 554 -4.76 9.42 18.90
CA ARG A 554 -4.38 8.43 17.86
C ARG A 554 -5.48 8.25 16.81
N ALA A 555 -5.08 8.14 15.54
CA ALA A 555 -5.96 7.96 14.40
C ALA A 555 -5.97 6.51 13.90
N TRP A 556 -7.07 6.16 13.25
CA TRP A 556 -7.32 4.86 12.64
C TRP A 556 -7.89 5.09 11.23
N ASP A 557 -7.67 4.16 10.30
CA ASP A 557 -8.41 4.16 9.04
C ASP A 557 -9.91 3.89 9.25
N LEU A 558 -10.71 4.10 8.20
CA LEU A 558 -12.15 3.88 8.22
C LEU A 558 -12.52 2.40 8.43
N ARG A 559 -12.91 2.06 9.66
CA ARG A 559 -13.33 0.72 10.09
C ARG A 559 -14.85 0.53 10.01
N MET A 560 -15.37 0.35 8.80
CA MET A 560 -16.77 -0.05 8.58
C MET A 560 -16.86 -1.15 7.50
N PRO A 561 -17.93 -1.97 7.52
CA PRO A 561 -18.27 -2.84 6.40
C PRO A 561 -18.33 -2.04 5.09
N TYR A 562 -17.91 -2.64 3.98
CA TYR A 562 -17.92 -2.01 2.64
C TYR A 562 -17.10 -0.69 2.47
N HIS A 563 -16.31 -0.27 3.47
CA HIS A 563 -15.51 0.96 3.43
C HIS A 563 -14.57 1.06 2.21
N MET A 564 -14.22 -0.07 1.58
CA MET A 564 -13.38 -0.12 0.38
C MET A 564 -14.02 0.61 -0.82
N THR A 565 -15.35 0.68 -0.91
CA THR A 565 -16.06 1.47 -1.92
C THR A 565 -15.79 2.98 -1.73
N TYR A 566 -15.88 3.45 -0.49
CA TYR A 566 -15.52 4.82 -0.11
C TYR A 566 -14.01 5.09 -0.34
N ASN A 567 -13.14 4.16 0.03
CA ASN A 567 -11.70 4.27 -0.19
C ASN A 567 -11.31 4.33 -1.67
N ALA A 568 -12.08 3.71 -2.58
CA ALA A 568 -11.84 3.83 -4.02
C ALA A 568 -12.06 5.27 -4.53
N LEU A 569 -13.13 5.93 -4.07
CA LEU A 569 -13.42 7.34 -4.36
C LEU A 569 -12.29 8.25 -3.85
N ARG A 570 -11.97 8.12 -2.55
CA ARG A 570 -10.88 8.84 -1.86
C ARG A 570 -9.53 8.68 -2.57
N SER A 571 -9.21 7.47 -3.03
CA SER A 571 -7.98 7.15 -3.78
C SER A 571 -7.89 7.88 -5.13
N GLY A 572 -9.02 8.10 -5.82
CA GLY A 572 -9.03 8.87 -7.06
C GLY A 572 -8.93 10.38 -6.84
N GLN A 573 -9.64 10.92 -5.84
CA GLN A 573 -9.50 12.34 -5.47
C GLN A 573 -8.05 12.68 -5.11
N ALA A 574 -7.39 11.82 -4.31
CA ALA A 574 -5.97 11.96 -3.97
C ALA A 574 -5.05 11.93 -5.21
N ARG A 575 -5.32 11.03 -6.17
CA ARG A 575 -4.58 10.97 -7.44
C ARG A 575 -4.77 12.23 -8.26
N LEU A 576 -6.02 12.70 -8.41
CA LEU A 576 -6.32 13.96 -9.13
C LEU A 576 -5.55 15.13 -8.49
N ALA A 577 -5.68 15.33 -7.18
CA ALA A 577 -4.98 16.39 -6.45
C ALA A 577 -3.45 16.36 -6.66
N ALA A 578 -2.84 15.18 -6.66
CA ALA A 578 -1.40 15.00 -6.91
C ALA A 578 -0.96 15.31 -8.35
N TYR A 579 -1.87 15.32 -9.32
CA TYR A 579 -1.57 15.81 -10.65
C TYR A 579 -1.89 17.31 -10.84
N TYR A 580 -2.76 17.89 -10.00
CA TYR A 580 -3.35 19.23 -10.19
C TYR A 580 -2.45 20.44 -9.89
N THR A 581 -1.19 20.26 -9.48
CA THR A 581 -0.20 21.35 -9.48
C THR A 581 0.02 21.88 -10.90
N ARG A 582 -0.16 23.19 -11.10
CA ARG A 582 -0.10 23.87 -12.41
C ARG A 582 1.24 23.64 -13.10
N GLU A 583 2.30 23.53 -12.30
CA GLU A 583 3.70 23.39 -12.69
C GLU A 583 3.93 22.04 -13.36
N ILE A 584 3.49 20.93 -12.75
CA ILE A 584 3.60 19.56 -13.31
C ILE A 584 2.70 19.39 -14.53
N TYR A 585 1.53 20.04 -14.55
CA TYR A 585 0.69 20.05 -15.74
C TYR A 585 1.39 20.76 -16.90
N LEU A 586 1.92 21.97 -16.67
CA LEU A 586 2.61 22.76 -17.67
C LEU A 586 3.85 22.05 -18.21
N GLU A 587 4.71 21.49 -17.34
CA GLU A 587 5.90 20.72 -17.74
C GLU A 587 5.53 19.55 -18.65
N LYS A 588 4.54 18.74 -18.26
CA LYS A 588 4.12 17.56 -19.04
C LYS A 588 3.36 17.93 -20.31
N TYR A 589 2.64 19.05 -20.30
CA TYR A 589 1.97 19.60 -21.46
C TYR A 589 2.99 20.10 -22.50
N LEU A 590 3.95 20.93 -22.11
CA LEU A 590 5.03 21.41 -22.98
C LEU A 590 5.87 20.25 -23.53
N ALA A 591 6.24 19.28 -22.68
CA ALA A 591 6.93 18.07 -23.11
C ALA A 591 6.08 17.23 -24.10
N SER A 592 4.75 17.19 -23.95
CA SER A 592 3.86 16.50 -24.89
C SER A 592 3.71 17.22 -26.24
N LEU A 593 3.99 18.52 -26.29
CA LEU A 593 4.06 19.34 -27.50
C LEU A 593 5.45 19.34 -28.15
N ALA A 594 6.40 18.55 -27.62
CA ALA A 594 7.82 18.57 -27.99
C ALA A 594 8.50 19.94 -27.84
N MET A 595 7.93 20.84 -27.05
CA MET A 595 8.51 22.16 -26.74
C MET A 595 9.44 22.06 -25.54
N THR A 596 10.74 21.94 -25.78
CA THR A 596 11.75 22.09 -24.73
C THR A 596 11.93 23.55 -24.37
N THR A 597 11.91 23.88 -23.09
CA THR A 597 12.26 25.21 -22.59
C THR A 597 13.77 25.39 -22.66
N ASN A 598 14.27 25.85 -23.81
CA ASN A 598 15.69 26.18 -24.00
C ASN A 598 15.88 27.71 -23.88
N PRO A 599 16.43 28.24 -22.77
CA PRO A 599 16.42 29.68 -22.50
C PRO A 599 17.59 30.42 -23.16
N SER A 600 17.73 30.34 -24.48
CA SER A 600 18.58 31.26 -25.29
C SER A 600 18.56 30.97 -26.80
N SER A 601 18.01 31.91 -27.60
CA SER A 601 18.50 32.28 -28.95
C SER A 601 17.70 33.49 -29.50
N PRO A 602 18.31 34.41 -30.28
CA PRO A 602 17.69 35.62 -30.81
C PRO A 602 16.89 35.37 -32.12
N PRO A 603 16.06 36.34 -32.58
CA PRO A 603 15.12 36.13 -33.69
C PRO A 603 15.78 36.16 -35.08
N ILE A 604 15.18 35.46 -36.04
CA ILE A 604 15.51 35.50 -37.47
C ILE A 604 14.24 35.81 -38.28
N ASP A 605 14.40 36.68 -39.29
CA ASP A 605 13.37 37.26 -40.15
C ASP A 605 12.66 36.24 -41.08
N PRO A 606 11.44 36.55 -41.59
CA PRO A 606 10.70 35.70 -42.52
C PRO A 606 11.01 36.03 -43.99
N GLY A 607 11.39 35.04 -44.80
CA GLY A 607 11.53 35.27 -46.25
C GLY A 607 11.80 34.02 -47.11
N SER A 608 10.90 33.77 -48.08
CA SER A 608 11.00 32.80 -49.20
C SER A 608 11.04 31.29 -48.84
N GLY A 609 10.57 30.36 -49.68
CA GLY A 609 9.79 30.52 -50.92
C GLY A 609 9.91 29.32 -51.88
N GLY A 610 8.83 28.54 -52.06
CA GLY A 610 8.73 27.44 -53.04
C GLY A 610 9.48 26.15 -52.68
N ALA A 611 9.31 25.01 -53.36
CA ALA A 611 8.24 24.57 -54.27
C ALA A 611 8.25 23.02 -54.33
N ALA A 612 7.13 22.39 -54.71
CA ALA A 612 7.05 20.92 -54.86
C ALA A 612 7.64 20.44 -56.21
N PRO A 613 8.03 19.15 -56.30
CA PRO A 613 7.82 18.41 -57.54
C PRO A 613 7.17 17.02 -57.35
N ALA A 614 6.62 16.51 -58.46
CA ALA A 614 5.87 15.25 -58.58
C ALA A 614 6.69 14.19 -59.41
N PRO A 615 6.15 13.08 -59.98
CA PRO A 615 6.77 11.76 -59.72
C PRO A 615 7.12 10.84 -60.94
N ARG A 616 8.00 9.83 -60.70
CA ARG A 616 8.30 8.60 -61.53
C ARG A 616 8.95 8.85 -62.92
N PRO A 617 9.46 7.85 -63.70
CA PRO A 617 9.69 6.38 -63.49
C PRO A 617 11.21 6.00 -63.59
N GLY A 618 11.70 4.75 -63.73
CA GLY A 618 11.15 3.39 -63.49
C GLY A 618 11.35 2.32 -64.60
N GLY A 619 12.37 1.44 -64.54
CA GLY A 619 12.48 0.20 -65.37
C GLY A 619 13.89 -0.38 -65.66
N SER A 620 13.96 -1.71 -65.86
CA SER A 620 15.10 -2.55 -66.39
C SER A 620 16.36 -2.71 -65.51
N GLY A 621 17.08 -3.85 -65.45
CA GLY A 621 16.87 -5.19 -66.02
C GLY A 621 18.19 -5.93 -66.36
N GLY A 622 18.41 -7.16 -65.85
CA GLY A 622 19.60 -7.98 -66.20
C GLY A 622 19.78 -9.28 -65.40
N GLY A 623 19.88 -10.43 -66.09
CA GLY A 623 20.34 -11.73 -65.53
C GLY A 623 21.87 -11.88 -65.61
N VAL A 624 22.52 -13.03 -65.32
CA VAL A 624 22.09 -14.44 -65.50
C VAL A 624 22.84 -15.44 -64.58
N ARG A 625 22.06 -16.33 -63.93
CA ARG A 625 22.25 -17.76 -63.54
C ARG A 625 23.65 -18.43 -63.39
N ALA A 626 23.82 -19.17 -62.28
CA ALA A 626 24.08 -20.64 -62.16
C ALA A 626 24.27 -21.02 -60.66
N ALA A 627 23.89 -22.19 -60.09
CA ALA A 627 23.14 -23.34 -60.57
C ALA A 627 22.42 -24.12 -59.41
N THR A 628 21.28 -24.76 -59.74
CA THR A 628 20.67 -26.02 -59.20
C THR A 628 20.60 -26.33 -57.68
N LEU A 629 19.38 -26.37 -57.11
CA LEU A 629 18.56 -27.57 -56.70
C LEU A 629 18.89 -28.15 -55.28
N VAL A 630 17.95 -28.56 -54.41
CA VAL A 630 16.46 -28.56 -54.42
C VAL A 630 15.88 -28.53 -52.98
N PRO A 631 14.62 -28.08 -52.76
CA PRO A 631 14.06 -27.85 -51.42
C PRO A 631 13.04 -28.91 -50.94
N ALA A 632 12.89 -29.05 -49.61
CA ALA A 632 11.78 -29.79 -48.99
C ALA A 632 11.26 -29.22 -47.64
N LEU A 633 12.00 -28.32 -46.98
CA LEU A 633 11.69 -27.85 -45.61
C LEU A 633 11.06 -26.45 -45.51
N VAL A 634 11.16 -25.63 -46.56
CA VAL A 634 10.73 -24.22 -46.53
C VAL A 634 9.23 -24.03 -46.84
N VAL A 635 8.65 -24.90 -47.67
CA VAL A 635 7.20 -24.81 -48.01
C VAL A 635 6.33 -25.21 -46.81
N SER A 636 6.73 -26.26 -46.09
CA SER A 636 6.04 -26.76 -44.89
C SER A 636 6.03 -25.73 -43.75
N THR A 637 7.16 -25.07 -43.51
CA THR A 637 7.31 -24.06 -42.45
C THR A 637 6.57 -22.77 -42.78
N LEU A 638 6.55 -22.33 -44.04
CA LEU A 638 5.74 -21.18 -44.47
C LEU A 638 4.23 -21.47 -44.44
N ALA A 639 3.79 -22.67 -44.82
CA ALA A 639 2.38 -23.06 -44.75
C ALA A 639 1.86 -23.17 -43.30
N VAL A 640 2.63 -23.81 -42.41
CA VAL A 640 2.28 -23.90 -40.98
C VAL A 640 2.37 -22.53 -40.31
N GLY A 641 3.36 -21.71 -40.65
CA GLY A 641 3.47 -20.32 -40.17
C GLY A 641 2.29 -19.44 -40.60
N ALA A 642 1.83 -19.58 -41.85
CA ALA A 642 0.66 -18.86 -42.35
C ALA A 642 -0.65 -19.32 -41.68
N LEU A 643 -0.82 -20.62 -41.43
CA LEU A 643 -2.01 -21.16 -40.76
C LEU A 643 -2.02 -20.84 -39.25
N ALA A 644 -0.89 -20.93 -38.56
CA ALA A 644 -0.75 -20.54 -37.16
C ALA A 644 -0.91 -19.02 -36.98
N GLY A 645 -0.28 -18.22 -37.86
CA GLY A 645 -0.43 -16.77 -37.89
C GLY A 645 -1.86 -16.33 -38.21
N GLY A 646 -2.51 -16.97 -39.18
CA GLY A 646 -3.91 -16.75 -39.52
C GLY A 646 -4.87 -17.14 -38.38
N GLY A 647 -4.61 -18.27 -37.70
CA GLY A 647 -5.36 -18.70 -36.52
C GLY A 647 -5.20 -17.73 -35.34
N ALA A 648 -3.96 -17.32 -35.03
CA ALA A 648 -3.67 -16.33 -34.00
C ALA A 648 -4.30 -14.97 -34.33
N TRP A 649 -4.21 -14.51 -35.58
CA TRP A 649 -4.85 -13.27 -36.04
C TRP A 649 -6.37 -13.36 -35.98
N ALA A 650 -6.97 -14.48 -36.37
CA ALA A 650 -8.42 -14.71 -36.28
C ALA A 650 -8.91 -14.80 -34.83
N VAL A 651 -8.14 -15.40 -33.91
CA VAL A 651 -8.45 -15.44 -32.46
C VAL A 651 -8.28 -14.06 -31.85
N LEU A 652 -7.22 -13.32 -32.18
CA LEU A 652 -7.02 -11.94 -31.73
C LEU A 652 -8.11 -11.03 -32.28
N TRP A 653 -8.47 -11.13 -33.55
CA TRP A 653 -9.55 -10.38 -34.18
C TRP A 653 -10.91 -10.74 -33.58
N ARG A 654 -11.21 -12.03 -33.35
CA ARG A 654 -12.43 -12.46 -32.62
C ARG A 654 -12.45 -11.92 -31.20
N ARG A 655 -11.35 -12.00 -30.43
CA ARG A 655 -11.25 -11.42 -29.07
C ARG A 655 -11.39 -9.89 -29.08
N ARG A 656 -10.82 -9.18 -30.06
CA ARG A 656 -10.93 -7.72 -30.23
C ARG A 656 -12.35 -7.31 -30.64
N ARG A 657 -13.01 -8.10 -31.49
CA ARG A 657 -14.40 -7.92 -31.97
C ARG A 657 -15.46 -8.36 -30.97
N GLN A 658 -15.16 -9.31 -30.08
CA GLN A 658 -15.97 -9.66 -28.91
C GLN A 658 -15.87 -8.57 -27.85
N ARG A 659 -14.66 -8.07 -27.53
CA ARG A 659 -14.48 -6.93 -26.61
C ARG A 659 -15.20 -5.67 -27.08
N SER A 660 -15.18 -5.36 -28.39
CA SER A 660 -15.89 -4.18 -28.91
C SER A 660 -17.41 -4.34 -29.06
N ARG A 661 -17.94 -5.58 -29.06
CA ARG A 661 -19.40 -5.84 -29.15
C ARG A 661 -20.03 -6.22 -27.82
N GLY A 662 -19.23 -6.61 -26.81
CA GLY A 662 -19.68 -7.09 -25.51
C GLY A 662 -20.64 -6.13 -24.80
N GLY A 663 -20.20 -4.90 -24.53
CA GLY A 663 -21.01 -3.89 -23.83
C GLY A 663 -22.36 -3.61 -24.51
N VAL A 664 -22.37 -3.38 -25.82
CA VAL A 664 -23.60 -3.11 -26.58
C VAL A 664 -24.56 -4.31 -26.58
N TRP A 665 -24.04 -5.54 -26.66
CA TRP A 665 -24.85 -6.76 -26.59
C TRP A 665 -25.28 -7.16 -25.17
N GLU A 666 -24.60 -6.70 -24.12
CA GLU A 666 -25.08 -6.85 -22.74
C GLU A 666 -26.16 -5.82 -22.40
N TRP A 667 -25.94 -4.56 -22.80
CA TRP A 667 -26.87 -3.47 -22.61
C TRP A 667 -28.23 -3.78 -23.25
N LYS A 668 -28.24 -4.12 -24.56
CA LYS A 668 -29.46 -4.55 -25.28
C LYS A 668 -30.08 -5.87 -24.80
N ARG A 669 -29.37 -6.67 -24.00
CA ARG A 669 -29.89 -7.94 -23.44
C ARG A 669 -30.54 -7.75 -22.07
N ARG A 670 -29.97 -6.88 -21.22
CA ARG A 670 -30.59 -6.50 -19.94
C ARG A 670 -31.73 -5.51 -20.12
N HIS A 671 -31.58 -4.54 -21.03
CA HIS A 671 -32.54 -3.47 -21.26
C HIS A 671 -33.39 -3.79 -22.48
N LYS A 672 -34.33 -4.73 -22.28
CA LYS A 672 -35.47 -4.91 -23.18
C LYS A 672 -36.45 -3.75 -22.92
N GLU A 673 -37.14 -3.28 -23.96
CA GLU A 673 -38.16 -2.22 -23.88
C GLU A 673 -39.08 -2.46 -22.67
N GLY A 674 -39.05 -1.56 -21.68
CA GLY A 674 -39.85 -1.65 -20.45
C GLY A 674 -39.14 -2.06 -19.14
N SER A 675 -37.82 -2.29 -19.11
CA SER A 675 -37.10 -2.50 -17.84
C SER A 675 -37.06 -1.23 -16.96
N ARG A 676 -37.32 -1.35 -15.66
CA ARG A 676 -37.30 -0.26 -14.66
C ARG A 676 -36.02 -0.19 -13.81
N GLU A 677 -34.93 -0.81 -14.25
CA GLU A 677 -33.66 -0.79 -13.50
C GLU A 677 -33.03 0.62 -13.54
N PRO A 678 -32.60 1.19 -12.40
CA PRO A 678 -31.99 2.51 -12.36
C PRO A 678 -30.58 2.48 -12.97
N VAL A 679 -30.31 3.39 -13.91
CA VAL A 679 -28.99 3.57 -14.53
C VAL A 679 -28.30 4.80 -13.98
N ALA A 680 -26.96 4.78 -13.94
CA ALA A 680 -26.16 5.95 -13.62
C ALA A 680 -25.84 6.73 -14.90
N LEU A 681 -26.27 7.98 -14.98
CA LEU A 681 -25.93 8.88 -16.08
C LEU A 681 -24.66 9.69 -15.74
N VAL A 682 -23.79 9.85 -16.72
CA VAL A 682 -22.65 10.76 -16.68
C VAL A 682 -22.82 11.73 -17.84
N VAL A 683 -22.89 13.02 -17.52
CA VAL A 683 -22.79 14.10 -18.50
C VAL A 683 -21.36 14.63 -18.43
N THR A 684 -20.69 14.78 -19.57
CA THR A 684 -19.34 15.34 -19.66
C THR A 684 -19.32 16.46 -20.66
N ASP A 685 -18.56 17.51 -20.39
CA ASP A 685 -18.37 18.63 -21.32
C ASP A 685 -16.90 19.12 -21.24
N ILE A 686 -16.42 19.85 -22.25
CA ILE A 686 -15.11 20.51 -22.16
C ILE A 686 -15.30 21.83 -21.41
N GLN A 687 -14.64 21.95 -20.26
CA GLN A 687 -14.72 23.17 -19.45
C GLN A 687 -14.26 24.40 -20.27
N ASP A 688 -15.05 25.47 -20.20
CA ASP A 688 -14.80 26.75 -20.87
C ASP A 688 -14.66 26.67 -22.41
N SER A 689 -15.28 25.67 -23.04
CA SER A 689 -15.13 25.41 -24.48
C SER A 689 -15.50 26.59 -25.37
N THR A 690 -16.52 27.39 -25.03
CA THR A 690 -16.86 28.64 -25.73
C THR A 690 -15.67 29.60 -25.80
N VAL A 691 -15.00 29.83 -24.68
CA VAL A 691 -13.82 30.71 -24.60
C VAL A 691 -12.65 30.11 -25.40
N LEU A 692 -12.50 28.78 -25.37
CA LEU A 692 -11.47 28.10 -26.17
C LEU A 692 -11.76 28.18 -27.68
N TRP A 693 -13.02 28.11 -28.11
CA TRP A 693 -13.44 28.31 -29.51
C TRP A 693 -13.24 29.76 -29.99
N GLU A 694 -13.37 30.74 -29.11
CA GLU A 694 -13.09 32.16 -29.42
C GLU A 694 -11.59 32.49 -29.42
N ALA A 695 -10.80 31.85 -28.53
CA ALA A 695 -9.39 32.15 -28.34
C ALA A 695 -8.41 31.32 -29.19
N LEU A 696 -8.81 30.15 -29.69
CA LEU A 696 -7.94 29.23 -30.43
C LEU A 696 -8.36 29.06 -31.90
N PRO A 697 -7.43 28.78 -32.83
CA PRO A 697 -7.78 28.48 -34.21
C PRO A 697 -8.72 27.29 -34.32
N ALA A 698 -9.77 27.38 -35.15
CA ALA A 698 -10.81 26.37 -35.28
C ALA A 698 -10.27 24.95 -35.61
N ALA A 699 -9.14 24.84 -36.30
CA ALA A 699 -8.46 23.57 -36.56
C ALA A 699 -7.93 22.91 -35.27
N VAL A 700 -7.35 23.70 -34.35
CA VAL A 700 -6.84 23.24 -33.05
C VAL A 700 -7.99 22.74 -32.17
N MET A 701 -9.10 23.48 -32.13
CA MET A 701 -10.30 23.05 -31.40
C MET A 701 -10.94 21.81 -32.00
N SER A 702 -11.01 21.71 -33.33
CA SER A 702 -11.48 20.50 -34.02
C SER A 702 -10.65 19.26 -33.64
N ASP A 703 -9.33 19.41 -33.53
CA ASP A 703 -8.46 18.32 -33.07
C ASP A 703 -8.58 18.02 -31.57
N ALA A 704 -8.76 19.04 -30.72
CA ALA A 704 -9.00 18.86 -29.29
C ALA A 704 -10.31 18.07 -29.04
N VAL A 705 -11.40 18.45 -29.72
CA VAL A 705 -12.69 17.75 -29.67
C VAL A 705 -12.55 16.33 -30.25
N ARG A 706 -11.83 16.13 -31.35
CA ARG A 706 -11.54 14.79 -31.91
C ARG A 706 -10.79 13.89 -30.92
N LEU A 707 -9.80 14.42 -30.21
CA LEU A 707 -9.06 13.70 -29.17
C LEU A 707 -9.92 13.41 -27.94
N HIS A 708 -10.75 14.37 -27.50
CA HIS A 708 -11.73 14.23 -26.43
C HIS A 708 -12.69 13.07 -26.71
N HIS A 709 -13.35 13.10 -27.88
CA HIS A 709 -14.32 12.09 -28.32
C HIS A 709 -13.67 10.71 -28.43
N GLY A 710 -12.45 10.65 -28.97
CA GLY A 710 -11.66 9.42 -29.03
C GLY A 710 -11.30 8.88 -27.65
N CYS A 711 -11.03 9.75 -26.66
CA CYS A 711 -10.73 9.35 -25.29
C CYS A 711 -11.97 8.77 -24.59
N ILE A 712 -13.09 9.51 -24.62
CA ILE A 712 -14.40 9.09 -24.08
C ILE A 712 -14.80 7.73 -24.64
N ARG A 713 -14.89 7.58 -25.96
CA ARG A 713 -15.38 6.34 -26.59
C ARG A 713 -14.50 5.12 -26.31
N ARG A 714 -13.19 5.31 -26.13
CA ARG A 714 -12.26 4.21 -25.73
C ARG A 714 -12.49 3.77 -24.28
N LEU A 715 -12.63 4.73 -23.36
CA LEU A 715 -12.87 4.44 -21.95
C LEU A 715 -14.28 3.89 -21.71
N LEU A 716 -15.28 4.43 -22.39
CA LEU A 716 -16.67 3.99 -22.30
C LEU A 716 -16.81 2.47 -22.52
N VAL A 717 -16.14 1.94 -23.54
CA VAL A 717 -16.08 0.49 -23.81
C VAL A 717 -15.34 -0.27 -22.70
N ALA A 718 -14.28 0.30 -22.13
CA ALA A 718 -13.50 -0.32 -21.06
C ALA A 718 -14.26 -0.41 -19.72
N HIS A 719 -15.12 0.56 -19.41
CA HIS A 719 -15.95 0.60 -18.20
C HIS A 719 -17.36 -0.01 -18.40
N GLY A 720 -17.67 -0.51 -19.60
CA GLY A 720 -18.95 -1.15 -19.92
C GLY A 720 -20.14 -0.17 -20.02
N GLY A 721 -19.88 1.10 -20.32
CA GLY A 721 -20.91 2.12 -20.50
C GLY A 721 -21.49 2.16 -21.92
N TYR A 722 -22.54 2.96 -22.07
CA TYR A 722 -23.30 3.17 -23.30
C TYR A 722 -23.35 4.66 -23.63
N GLU A 723 -23.17 5.01 -24.91
CA GLU A 723 -23.29 6.39 -25.42
C GLU A 723 -24.76 6.62 -25.76
N SER A 724 -25.45 7.45 -24.99
CA SER A 724 -26.88 7.75 -25.21
C SER A 724 -27.05 8.89 -26.20
N ALA A 725 -26.27 9.96 -26.05
CA ALA A 725 -26.24 11.10 -26.94
C ALA A 725 -24.88 11.80 -26.88
N THR A 726 -24.55 12.54 -27.94
CA THR A 726 -23.37 13.39 -28.05
C THR A 726 -23.77 14.65 -28.80
N GLU A 727 -23.54 15.82 -28.23
CA GLU A 727 -23.94 17.12 -28.77
C GLU A 727 -22.78 18.11 -28.61
N GLY A 728 -22.25 18.60 -29.74
CA GLY A 728 -20.99 19.36 -29.73
C GLY A 728 -19.84 18.52 -29.17
N ASP A 729 -19.22 19.04 -28.11
CA ASP A 729 -18.20 18.44 -27.28
C ASP A 729 -18.73 17.70 -26.04
N SER A 730 -20.04 17.79 -25.79
CA SER A 730 -20.73 17.17 -24.66
C SER A 730 -21.19 15.73 -24.97
N PHE A 731 -21.14 14.87 -23.94
CA PHE A 731 -21.66 13.49 -24.01
C PHE A 731 -22.64 13.21 -22.88
N ILE A 732 -23.70 12.45 -23.19
CA ILE A 732 -24.60 11.81 -22.24
C ILE A 732 -24.36 10.31 -22.29
N LEU A 733 -23.82 9.77 -21.20
CA LEU A 733 -23.35 8.39 -21.08
C LEU A 733 -24.13 7.65 -19.99
N ALA A 734 -24.44 6.38 -20.21
CA ALA A 734 -25.18 5.54 -19.25
C ALA A 734 -24.36 4.33 -18.80
N PHE A 735 -24.41 4.03 -17.50
CA PHE A 735 -23.74 2.90 -16.87
C PHE A 735 -24.71 2.10 -16.00
N LEU A 736 -24.47 0.79 -15.88
CA LEU A 736 -25.32 -0.11 -15.08
C LEU A 736 -25.17 0.13 -13.56
N THR A 737 -24.10 0.80 -13.12
CA THR A 737 -23.85 1.12 -11.71
C THR A 737 -23.15 2.47 -11.56
N VAL A 738 -23.42 3.15 -10.44
CA VAL A 738 -22.69 4.39 -10.05
C VAL A 738 -21.18 4.13 -9.94
N LYS A 739 -20.76 2.93 -9.49
CA LYS A 739 -19.35 2.52 -9.42
C LYS A 739 -18.66 2.56 -10.80
N GLN A 740 -19.32 2.09 -11.85
CA GLN A 740 -18.78 2.15 -13.22
C GLN A 740 -18.74 3.59 -13.76
N ALA A 741 -19.82 4.35 -13.55
CA ALA A 741 -19.90 5.76 -13.94
C ALA A 741 -18.78 6.61 -13.34
N VAL A 742 -18.56 6.49 -12.03
CA VAL A 742 -17.54 7.26 -11.31
C VAL A 742 -16.13 6.77 -11.67
N ALA A 743 -15.90 5.46 -11.80
CA ALA A 743 -14.61 4.94 -12.28
C ALA A 743 -14.26 5.45 -13.69
N PHE A 744 -15.25 5.47 -14.61
CA PHE A 744 -15.09 6.07 -15.93
C PHE A 744 -14.74 7.56 -15.84
N ALA A 745 -15.44 8.35 -15.03
CA ALA A 745 -15.18 9.79 -14.91
C ALA A 745 -13.77 10.07 -14.36
N MET A 746 -13.32 9.29 -13.38
CA MET A 746 -11.96 9.39 -12.81
C MET A 746 -10.88 9.04 -13.84
N ASP A 747 -11.05 7.95 -14.58
CA ASP A 747 -10.10 7.52 -15.60
C ASP A 747 -10.14 8.43 -16.85
N LEU A 748 -11.29 9.03 -17.18
CA LEU A 748 -11.42 10.05 -18.23
C LEU A 748 -10.62 11.31 -17.88
N GLN A 749 -10.83 11.85 -16.68
CA GLN A 749 -10.07 13.00 -16.18
C GLN A 749 -8.56 12.73 -16.13
N ALA A 750 -8.16 11.53 -15.70
CA ALA A 750 -6.75 11.12 -15.76
C ALA A 750 -6.21 11.00 -17.20
N ARG A 751 -7.02 10.54 -18.17
CA ARG A 751 -6.53 10.17 -19.50
C ARG A 751 -6.59 11.29 -20.54
N VAL A 752 -7.58 12.18 -20.49
CA VAL A 752 -7.57 13.44 -21.27
C VAL A 752 -6.33 14.25 -20.89
N ARG A 753 -5.99 14.29 -19.59
CA ARG A 753 -4.80 14.92 -19.03
C ARG A 753 -3.46 14.33 -19.49
N HIS A 754 -3.40 13.05 -19.84
CA HIS A 754 -2.19 12.38 -20.34
C HIS A 754 -2.17 12.21 -21.88
N GLY A 755 -3.19 12.69 -22.59
CA GLY A 755 -3.55 12.21 -23.93
C GLY A 755 -2.70 12.69 -25.11
N VAL A 756 -1.87 13.73 -24.94
CA VAL A 756 -1.17 14.39 -26.07
C VAL A 756 0.15 13.67 -26.45
N SER A 757 0.85 12.99 -25.52
CA SER A 757 2.23 12.54 -25.78
C SER A 757 2.41 11.19 -26.51
N ARG A 758 1.33 10.50 -26.93
CA ARG A 758 1.42 9.20 -27.63
C ARG A 758 0.34 8.98 -28.71
N GLN A 759 0.46 9.70 -29.83
CA GLN A 759 -0.07 9.27 -31.13
C GLN A 759 0.96 9.44 -32.24
N THR A 760 2.05 8.66 -32.19
CA THR A 760 2.71 8.24 -33.44
C THR A 760 1.86 7.15 -34.09
N VAL A 761 1.61 7.31 -35.39
CA VAL A 761 0.85 6.40 -36.26
C VAL A 761 1.49 6.45 -37.65
N PRO A 762 1.69 5.31 -38.33
CA PRO A 762 2.18 4.02 -37.85
C PRO A 762 3.71 3.99 -37.70
#